data_AF-A0AAN6R0Q1-F1
#
_entry.id   AF-A0AAN6R0Q1-F1
#
_cell.length_a   1.000
_cell.length_b   1.000
_cell.length_c   1.000
_cell.angle_alpha   90.00
_cell.angle_beta   90.00
_cell.angle_gamma   90.00
#
_symmetry.space_group_name_H-M   'P 1'
#
loop_
_entity.id
_entity.type
_entity.pdbx_description
1 polymer ?
#
loop_
_entity_poly.entity_id
_entity_poly.type
_entity_poly.pdbx_seq_one_letter_code
_entity_poly.pdbx_strand_id
1 'polypeptide(L)'
;MPNLIVMPKTFAFVSQAVNDADRFLIRSHVMRGKNSRVGSRRSMREAARQADKSLAPLTTDCGPRGAPRKCTETAPGSVDTKPGARRQDTLVTTYDSAKHAAFPLKYTIDFDEAEDSCVPWIFSNMAFAHSVFFATSATNDFRLGRPYTRPTLIHLRRTIRCLNAQLGEDGGHLDDSTVYTIVTLAMLATLVGDMAAVRAHMVGLRRIVELRGGECYLRQRSKQHFMLERMVRILRSLAILSCEPTDWRSAFTGPQAAFDEASLASVVAKMVDARLSTTFQDFQRLTRLINAYANEDGRLKGDVFQHVLASIQRRLLWLRFSQVDGWSERLRLGMLAYLTTTFQLSGRRISYDYLSARYRLSCQALGASTASADMRTLNAWLLVVGAMSVLEPSEPWLGAIWDEIAGLWGVWEDVQHQLESVLWIGNVQNEAGKIDIDSRGASGEQEYQGTLVKQDNGFLSKLRNIEAVMDRRLGVESEAITRKRPDEREPLTWRSQLTMCLLWASGTMNLSCFATGFLGYEFGLDLRQSILICLFASILGGAVSGFCATLGAATGLRQISCSRFSFGWYPNKIIAALNTIQQIGWSAVGCITGGIALQAVSNGTIPIAVGIIVIAVISLVVSLVGLKVILVYERYAWLVYLVIFLIVFGVTGQYADNTTPTALTGADLSGNVLSLIAIVYGSSASWATVASGECYGEALVGDIC
;
A
#
# COMPACT_ATOMS: atom_id res chain seq x y z
N MET A 1 39.22 -44.62 -20.40
CA MET A 1 38.15 -44.39 -19.42
C MET A 1 38.46 -43.10 -18.68
N PRO A 2 37.78 -41.96 -18.96
CA PRO A 2 38.07 -40.72 -18.28
C PRO A 2 37.30 -40.65 -16.96
N ASN A 3 38.01 -40.11 -15.96
CA ASN A 3 37.63 -40.01 -14.56
C ASN A 3 36.27 -39.32 -14.34
N LEU A 4 35.36 -40.01 -13.66
CA LEU A 4 34.16 -39.41 -13.06
C LEU A 4 34.58 -38.33 -12.06
N ILE A 5 34.33 -37.07 -12.41
CA ILE A 5 34.36 -35.97 -11.45
C ILE A 5 33.12 -36.14 -10.57
N VAL A 6 33.33 -36.64 -9.36
CA VAL A 6 32.29 -36.74 -8.32
C VAL A 6 31.83 -35.33 -7.96
N MET A 7 30.56 -35.02 -8.23
CA MET A 7 29.96 -33.72 -7.92
C MET A 7 29.79 -33.52 -6.39
N PRO A 8 30.08 -32.32 -5.85
CA PRO A 8 29.66 -31.96 -4.50
C PRO A 8 28.13 -31.74 -4.45
N LYS A 9 27.46 -32.44 -3.53
CA LYS A 9 25.99 -32.64 -3.44
C LYS A 9 25.14 -31.46 -2.94
N THR A 10 25.55 -30.20 -3.07
CA THR A 10 24.70 -29.10 -2.55
C THR A 10 24.81 -27.81 -3.37
N PHE A 11 23.75 -27.49 -4.11
CA PHE A 11 23.44 -26.11 -4.50
C PHE A 11 22.80 -25.41 -3.29
N ALA A 12 23.44 -24.38 -2.74
CA ALA A 12 22.91 -23.61 -1.62
C ALA A 12 22.40 -22.25 -2.12
N PHE A 13 21.08 -22.13 -2.33
CA PHE A 13 20.42 -20.84 -2.47
C PHE A 13 20.07 -20.32 -1.06
N VAL A 14 20.61 -19.16 -0.68
CA VAL A 14 20.52 -18.64 0.69
C VAL A 14 19.14 -17.99 0.92
N SER A 15 18.42 -18.51 1.91
CA SER A 15 17.40 -17.75 2.67
C SER A 15 18.15 -16.87 3.66
N GLN A 16 17.85 -15.57 3.69
CA GLN A 16 18.27 -14.52 4.65
C GLN A 16 19.23 -14.98 5.75
N ALA A 17 20.41 -14.34 5.82
CA ALA A 17 21.45 -14.62 6.82
C ALA A 17 20.84 -14.81 8.22
N VAL A 18 20.81 -16.07 8.67
CA VAL A 18 20.24 -16.48 9.95
C VAL A 18 21.22 -16.05 11.04
N ASN A 19 20.86 -15.07 11.86
CA ASN A 19 21.66 -14.64 13.01
C ASN A 19 21.81 -15.80 14.02
N ASP A 20 22.85 -15.77 14.86
CA ASP A 20 23.14 -16.89 15.77
C ASP A 20 22.00 -17.20 16.76
N ALA A 21 21.17 -16.20 17.10
CA ALA A 21 19.95 -16.37 17.86
C ALA A 21 18.91 -17.28 17.16
N ASP A 22 18.75 -17.12 15.84
CA ASP A 22 17.84 -17.93 15.04
C ASP A 22 18.40 -19.34 14.83
N ARG A 23 19.73 -19.51 14.74
CA ARG A 23 20.38 -20.84 14.74
C ARG A 23 20.13 -21.59 16.05
N PHE A 24 20.14 -20.89 17.18
CA PHE A 24 19.84 -21.48 18.49
C PHE A 24 18.36 -21.89 18.58
N LEU A 25 17.45 -21.06 18.09
CA LEU A 25 16.01 -21.36 17.99
C LEU A 25 15.73 -22.55 17.09
N ILE A 26 16.38 -22.65 15.93
CA ILE A 26 16.26 -23.78 15.01
C ILE A 26 16.79 -25.06 15.66
N ARG A 27 17.95 -25.02 16.32
CA ARG A 27 18.50 -26.17 17.08
C ARG A 27 17.56 -26.60 18.21
N SER A 28 17.01 -25.66 18.97
CA SER A 28 16.01 -25.91 20.01
C SER A 28 14.75 -26.58 19.44
N HIS A 29 14.28 -26.14 18.28
CA HIS A 29 13.06 -26.65 17.66
C HIS A 29 13.25 -28.03 17.00
N VAL A 30 14.43 -28.33 16.45
CA VAL A 30 14.77 -29.64 15.86
C VAL A 30 15.05 -30.70 16.95
N MET A 31 15.43 -30.27 18.15
CA MET A 31 15.66 -31.15 19.31
C MET A 31 14.40 -31.40 20.15
N ARG A 32 13.28 -30.69 19.90
CA ARG A 32 11.99 -30.99 20.52
C ARG A 32 11.49 -32.37 20.05
N GLY A 33 11.45 -33.32 20.97
CA GLY A 33 11.00 -34.70 20.73
C GLY A 33 12.12 -35.73 20.63
N LYS A 34 13.37 -35.34 20.33
CA LYS A 34 14.51 -36.28 20.24
C LYS A 34 15.20 -36.59 21.59
N ASN A 35 14.94 -35.79 22.63
CA ASN A 35 15.46 -36.01 23.99
C ASN A 35 14.42 -36.58 24.97
N SER A 36 13.32 -37.17 24.49
CA SER A 36 12.35 -37.83 25.38
C SER A 36 12.77 -39.28 25.62
N ARG A 37 13.31 -39.58 26.82
CA ARG A 37 13.52 -40.97 27.25
C ARG A 37 12.18 -41.62 27.56
N VAL A 38 11.94 -42.79 26.96
CA VAL A 38 10.79 -43.65 27.24
C VAL A 38 10.78 -43.98 28.74
N GLY A 39 9.68 -43.67 29.43
CA GLY A 39 9.54 -43.86 30.88
C GLY A 39 9.77 -42.62 31.75
N SER A 40 10.09 -41.45 31.16
CA SER A 40 10.20 -40.21 31.94
C SER A 40 8.82 -39.71 32.41
N ARG A 41 8.79 -38.98 33.54
CA ARG A 41 7.56 -38.33 34.06
C ARG A 41 6.83 -37.47 33.02
N ARG A 42 7.56 -36.92 32.04
CA ARG A 42 7.00 -36.09 30.96
C ARG A 42 6.29 -36.92 29.90
N SER A 43 6.85 -38.08 29.50
CA SER A 43 6.19 -38.98 28.54
C SER A 43 4.95 -39.65 29.14
N MET A 44 4.97 -39.96 30.44
CA MET A 44 3.80 -40.52 31.13
C MET A 44 2.65 -39.51 31.27
N ARG A 45 2.94 -38.22 31.47
CA ARG A 45 1.92 -37.15 31.49
C ARG A 45 1.29 -36.91 30.12
N GLU A 46 2.06 -37.07 29.04
CA GLU A 46 1.53 -36.94 27.66
C GLU A 46 0.65 -38.14 27.28
N ALA A 47 1.03 -39.36 27.67
CA ALA A 47 0.21 -40.56 27.49
C ALA A 47 -1.11 -40.48 28.30
N ALA A 48 -1.07 -40.00 29.54
CA ALA A 48 -2.27 -39.80 30.36
C ALA A 48 -3.23 -38.76 29.75
N ARG A 49 -2.71 -37.66 29.16
CA ARG A 49 -3.52 -36.67 28.44
C ARG A 49 -4.16 -37.19 27.16
N GLN A 50 -3.57 -38.21 26.53
CA GLN A 50 -4.16 -38.84 25.34
C GLN A 50 -5.23 -39.86 25.70
N ALA A 51 -5.08 -40.59 26.82
CA ALA A 51 -6.10 -41.49 27.34
C ALA A 51 -7.38 -40.75 27.78
N ASP A 52 -7.24 -39.55 28.34
CA ASP A 52 -8.37 -38.71 28.78
C ASP A 52 -9.23 -38.20 27.61
N LYS A 53 -8.63 -38.06 26.41
CA LYS A 53 -9.36 -37.64 25.20
C LYS A 53 -10.15 -38.77 24.54
N SER A 54 -9.90 -40.03 24.90
CA SER A 54 -10.62 -41.18 24.34
C SER A 54 -11.90 -41.57 25.11
N LEU A 55 -12.29 -40.83 26.15
CA LEU A 55 -13.36 -41.22 27.07
C LEU A 55 -14.62 -40.30 27.04
N ALA A 56 -14.98 -39.73 25.88
CA ALA A 56 -16.26 -39.03 25.70
C ALA A 56 -17.26 -39.93 24.94
N PRO A 57 -18.53 -40.12 25.41
CA PRO A 57 -19.43 -41.13 24.83
C PRO A 57 -20.08 -40.67 23.51
N LEU A 58 -20.14 -41.59 22.55
CA LEU A 58 -20.99 -41.54 21.36
C LEU A 58 -22.39 -42.06 21.73
N THR A 59 -23.43 -41.25 21.55
CA THR A 59 -24.81 -41.72 21.41
C THR A 59 -25.18 -41.72 19.93
N THR A 60 -25.36 -42.93 19.39
CA THR A 60 -25.91 -43.21 18.07
C THR A 60 -27.39 -43.53 18.19
N ASP A 61 -28.23 -42.93 17.35
CA ASP A 61 -29.52 -43.52 17.01
C ASP A 61 -29.68 -43.59 15.49
N CYS A 62 -30.18 -44.73 15.01
CA CYS A 62 -30.04 -45.26 13.65
C CYS A 62 -31.33 -45.10 12.82
N GLY A 63 -31.20 -44.87 11.50
CA GLY A 63 -32.27 -45.06 10.52
C GLY A 63 -31.77 -44.92 9.05
N PRO A 64 -32.35 -45.64 8.06
CA PRO A 64 -31.56 -46.36 7.05
C PRO A 64 -31.32 -45.65 5.70
N ARG A 65 -30.36 -46.23 4.95
CA ARG A 65 -29.80 -45.86 3.64
C ARG A 65 -30.84 -45.48 2.57
N GLY A 66 -30.56 -44.39 1.85
CA GLY A 66 -31.21 -44.00 0.59
C GLY A 66 -30.20 -43.40 -0.41
N ALA A 67 -30.32 -43.85 -1.66
CA ALA A 67 -29.51 -43.60 -2.87
C ALA A 67 -29.22 -42.12 -3.24
N PRO A 68 -28.26 -41.84 -4.15
CA PRO A 68 -27.85 -40.46 -4.49
C PRO A 68 -28.95 -39.76 -5.31
N ARG A 69 -29.38 -38.57 -4.88
CA ARG A 69 -30.40 -37.80 -5.59
C ARG A 69 -29.85 -36.53 -6.24
N LYS A 70 -29.94 -36.60 -7.56
CA LYS A 70 -29.78 -35.62 -8.64
C LYS A 70 -30.05 -34.15 -8.30
N CYS A 71 -29.21 -33.30 -8.88
CA CYS A 71 -29.52 -31.93 -9.26
C CYS A 71 -30.82 -31.87 -10.09
N THR A 72 -31.69 -30.92 -9.76
CA THR A 72 -32.83 -30.49 -10.57
C THR A 72 -32.55 -29.09 -11.13
N GLU A 73 -32.43 -29.00 -12.46
CA GLU A 73 -32.59 -27.77 -13.25
C GLU A 73 -34.08 -27.37 -13.25
N THR A 74 -34.44 -26.09 -13.13
CA THR A 74 -34.74 -25.12 -14.23
C THR A 74 -35.27 -23.83 -13.53
N ALA A 75 -35.09 -22.56 -13.95
CA ALA A 75 -34.77 -21.89 -15.22
C ALA A 75 -34.21 -20.44 -14.95
N PRO A 76 -34.05 -19.51 -15.94
CA PRO A 76 -32.83 -19.33 -16.72
C PRO A 76 -32.23 -17.90 -16.64
N GLY A 77 -30.90 -17.77 -16.74
CA GLY A 77 -30.28 -16.50 -17.13
C GLY A 77 -28.88 -16.25 -16.57
N SER A 78 -27.90 -16.28 -17.48
CA SER A 78 -26.49 -15.86 -17.37
C SER A 78 -25.47 -16.88 -16.85
N VAL A 79 -24.37 -16.91 -17.58
CA VAL A 79 -23.36 -17.96 -17.70
C VAL A 79 -22.40 -17.93 -16.53
N ASP A 80 -22.41 -18.96 -15.68
CA ASP A 80 -21.44 -19.16 -14.59
C ASP A 80 -20.35 -20.17 -15.00
N THR A 81 -19.17 -19.65 -15.35
CA THR A 81 -17.92 -20.43 -15.41
C THR A 81 -17.43 -20.78 -13.99
N LYS A 82 -17.09 -22.06 -13.76
CA LYS A 82 -16.66 -22.65 -12.47
C LYS A 82 -15.65 -21.76 -11.69
N PRO A 83 -15.77 -21.64 -10.35
CA PRO A 83 -14.95 -20.74 -9.51
C PRO A 83 -13.45 -21.08 -9.44
N GLY A 84 -13.04 -22.31 -9.81
CA GLY A 84 -11.63 -22.69 -9.91
C GLY A 84 -10.92 -22.13 -11.15
N ALA A 85 -11.62 -22.05 -12.28
CA ALA A 85 -11.09 -21.51 -13.53
C ALA A 85 -10.88 -19.99 -13.43
N ARG A 86 -11.87 -19.28 -12.84
CA ARG A 86 -11.80 -17.82 -12.64
C ARG A 86 -10.57 -17.38 -11.83
N ARG A 87 -10.16 -18.17 -10.83
CA ARG A 87 -8.99 -17.86 -10.00
C ARG A 87 -7.67 -18.07 -10.76
N GLN A 88 -7.60 -19.09 -11.62
CA GLN A 88 -6.44 -19.38 -12.47
C GLN A 88 -6.30 -18.37 -13.61
N ASP A 89 -7.39 -18.01 -14.27
CA ASP A 89 -7.41 -16.98 -15.31
C ASP A 89 -7.01 -15.61 -14.76
N THR A 90 -7.46 -15.27 -13.54
CA THR A 90 -7.04 -14.05 -12.85
C THR A 90 -5.54 -14.05 -12.56
N LEU A 91 -4.94 -15.19 -12.20
CA LEU A 91 -3.50 -15.28 -11.90
C LEU A 91 -2.63 -15.15 -13.14
N VAL A 92 -3.00 -15.82 -14.24
CA VAL A 92 -2.29 -15.73 -15.53
C VAL A 92 -2.38 -14.32 -16.08
N THR A 93 -3.56 -13.70 -16.03
CA THR A 93 -3.75 -12.30 -16.47
C THR A 93 -2.98 -11.30 -15.60
N THR A 94 -2.93 -11.51 -14.27
CA THR A 94 -2.14 -10.64 -13.38
C THR A 94 -0.63 -10.81 -13.60
N TYR A 95 -0.16 -12.05 -13.82
CA TYR A 95 1.25 -12.31 -14.12
C TYR A 95 1.66 -11.72 -15.48
N ASP A 96 0.83 -11.89 -16.51
CA ASP A 96 1.09 -11.32 -17.83
C ASP A 96 1.08 -9.79 -17.77
N SER A 97 0.14 -9.19 -17.00
CA SER A 97 0.11 -7.74 -16.75
C SER A 97 1.37 -7.24 -16.01
N ALA A 98 1.89 -7.99 -15.03
CA ALA A 98 3.12 -7.64 -14.33
C ALA A 98 4.36 -7.77 -15.25
N LYS A 99 4.38 -8.76 -16.14
CA LYS A 99 5.39 -8.93 -17.19
C LYS A 99 5.33 -7.79 -18.20
N HIS A 100 4.14 -7.41 -18.68
CA HIS A 100 3.96 -6.28 -19.60
C HIS A 100 4.40 -4.96 -18.99
N ALA A 101 4.02 -4.72 -17.72
CA ALA A 101 4.46 -3.56 -16.96
C ALA A 101 5.99 -3.47 -16.89
N ALA A 102 6.68 -4.59 -16.67
CA ALA A 102 8.14 -4.63 -16.57
C ALA A 102 8.85 -4.45 -17.93
N PHE A 103 8.21 -4.78 -19.06
CA PHE A 103 8.83 -4.76 -20.39
C PHE A 103 8.01 -3.93 -21.39
N PRO A 104 8.07 -2.59 -21.31
CA PRO A 104 7.29 -1.70 -22.17
C PRO A 104 7.64 -1.82 -23.67
N LEU A 105 8.82 -2.36 -24.01
CA LEU A 105 9.26 -2.59 -25.39
C LEU A 105 8.78 -3.92 -26.01
N LYS A 106 7.89 -4.69 -25.35
CA LYS A 106 7.42 -6.00 -25.86
C LYS A 106 6.71 -5.87 -27.21
N TYR A 107 5.99 -4.78 -27.45
CA TYR A 107 5.19 -4.62 -28.68
C TYR A 107 6.00 -4.19 -29.90
N THR A 108 7.20 -3.62 -29.69
CA THR A 108 8.10 -3.14 -30.76
C THR A 108 9.23 -4.11 -31.08
N ILE A 109 9.48 -5.11 -30.23
CA ILE A 109 10.57 -6.08 -30.37
C ILE A 109 9.99 -7.50 -30.41
N ASP A 110 10.29 -8.22 -31.49
CA ASP A 110 9.86 -9.61 -31.67
C ASP A 110 10.85 -10.57 -31.01
N PHE A 111 10.55 -10.97 -29.78
CA PHE A 111 11.17 -12.12 -29.14
C PHE A 111 10.32 -13.34 -29.47
N ASP A 112 10.61 -13.97 -30.62
CA ASP A 112 10.08 -15.23 -31.18
C ASP A 112 8.97 -15.91 -30.35
N GLU A 113 7.75 -16.01 -30.90
CA GLU A 113 6.52 -16.47 -30.20
C GLU A 113 6.65 -17.84 -29.51
N ALA A 114 7.57 -18.70 -29.98
CA ALA A 114 7.88 -19.98 -29.35
C ALA A 114 8.40 -19.84 -27.89
N GLU A 115 8.93 -18.68 -27.51
CA GLU A 115 9.43 -18.38 -26.15
C GLU A 115 8.36 -17.85 -25.18
N ASP A 116 7.10 -17.63 -25.62
CA ASP A 116 5.95 -17.35 -24.72
C ASP A 116 5.26 -18.64 -24.20
N SER A 117 5.87 -19.80 -24.46
CA SER A 117 5.49 -21.17 -24.02
C SER A 117 5.64 -21.47 -22.52
N CYS A 118 5.86 -20.47 -21.67
CA CYS A 118 6.03 -20.66 -20.23
C CYS A 118 4.72 -21.01 -19.50
N VAL A 119 3.55 -20.76 -20.13
CA VAL A 119 2.23 -21.02 -19.53
C VAL A 119 2.05 -22.51 -19.18
N PRO A 120 2.38 -23.48 -20.08
CA PRO A 120 2.44 -24.89 -19.73
C PRO A 120 3.24 -25.22 -18.46
N TRP A 121 4.38 -24.56 -18.23
CA TRP A 121 5.23 -24.82 -17.05
C TRP A 121 4.59 -24.42 -15.72
N ILE A 122 3.63 -23.48 -15.73
CA ILE A 122 2.86 -23.11 -14.52
C ILE A 122 2.06 -24.32 -14.01
N PHE A 123 1.64 -25.20 -14.92
CA PHE A 123 0.84 -26.37 -14.59
C PHE A 123 1.67 -27.64 -14.42
N SER A 124 2.86 -27.72 -15.06
CA SER A 124 3.70 -28.91 -15.00
C SER A 124 4.87 -28.85 -14.01
N ASN A 125 5.39 -27.66 -13.67
CA ASN A 125 6.54 -27.51 -12.77
C ASN A 125 6.18 -26.74 -11.48
N MET A 126 6.31 -27.41 -10.33
CA MET A 126 5.92 -26.85 -9.03
C MET A 126 6.87 -25.74 -8.53
N ALA A 127 8.15 -25.78 -8.91
CA ALA A 127 9.11 -24.71 -8.58
C ALA A 127 8.78 -23.44 -9.38
N PHE A 128 8.54 -23.59 -10.68
CA PHE A 128 8.17 -22.49 -11.55
C PHE A 128 6.82 -21.88 -11.16
N ALA A 129 5.81 -22.70 -10.89
CA ALA A 129 4.49 -22.23 -10.43
C ALA A 129 4.59 -21.38 -9.16
N HIS A 130 5.32 -21.86 -8.14
CA HIS A 130 5.53 -21.08 -6.91
C HIS A 130 6.37 -19.82 -7.14
N SER A 131 7.28 -19.82 -8.10
CA SER A 131 8.04 -18.62 -8.49
C SER A 131 7.13 -17.54 -9.10
N VAL A 132 6.14 -17.93 -9.90
CA VAL A 132 5.13 -17.03 -10.47
C VAL A 132 4.24 -16.45 -9.37
N PHE A 133 3.77 -17.26 -8.43
CA PHE A 133 3.01 -16.77 -7.28
C PHE A 133 3.82 -15.81 -6.40
N PHE A 134 5.10 -16.13 -6.18
CA PHE A 134 6.02 -15.25 -5.47
C PHE A 134 6.19 -13.93 -6.22
N ALA A 135 6.42 -13.95 -7.54
CA ALA A 135 6.58 -12.75 -8.35
C ALA A 135 5.37 -11.84 -8.33
N THR A 136 4.17 -12.38 -8.50
CA THR A 136 2.93 -11.60 -8.49
C THR A 136 2.70 -10.95 -7.12
N SER A 137 2.88 -11.72 -6.03
CA SER A 137 2.68 -11.23 -4.66
C SER A 137 3.77 -10.21 -4.26
N ALA A 138 5.03 -10.47 -4.60
CA ALA A 138 6.17 -9.60 -4.30
C ALA A 138 6.11 -8.28 -5.09
N THR A 139 5.71 -8.32 -6.36
CA THR A 139 5.53 -7.11 -7.17
C THR A 139 4.40 -6.24 -6.63
N ASN A 140 3.32 -6.86 -6.15
CA ASN A 140 2.24 -6.14 -5.49
C ASN A 140 2.68 -5.51 -4.15
N ASP A 141 3.42 -6.25 -3.33
CA ASP A 141 4.00 -5.72 -2.08
C ASP A 141 4.95 -4.54 -2.36
N PHE A 142 5.80 -4.66 -3.41
CA PHE A 142 6.71 -3.59 -3.86
C PHE A 142 5.96 -2.35 -4.35
N ARG A 143 4.92 -2.53 -5.17
CA ARG A 143 4.02 -1.47 -5.65
C ARG A 143 3.38 -0.69 -4.50
N LEU A 144 2.98 -1.39 -3.45
CA LEU A 144 2.35 -0.80 -2.27
C LEU A 144 3.35 -0.24 -1.25
N GLY A 145 4.66 -0.31 -1.53
CA GLY A 145 5.71 0.17 -0.63
C GLY A 145 5.85 -0.65 0.66
N ARG A 146 5.35 -1.89 0.69
CA ARG A 146 5.30 -2.73 1.91
C ARG A 146 6.42 -3.77 1.91
N PRO A 147 6.90 -4.20 3.09
CA PRO A 147 7.76 -5.38 3.19
C PRO A 147 6.99 -6.63 2.74
N TYR A 148 7.71 -7.69 2.37
CA TYR A 148 7.09 -8.95 1.95
C TYR A 148 6.09 -9.48 2.98
N THR A 149 4.85 -9.64 2.54
CA THR A 149 3.77 -10.15 3.37
C THR A 149 3.93 -11.65 3.62
N ARG A 150 3.22 -12.17 4.63
CA ARG A 150 3.26 -13.60 4.99
C ARG A 150 2.96 -14.53 3.78
N PRO A 151 1.97 -14.26 2.91
CA PRO A 151 1.77 -15.03 1.67
C PRO A 151 2.99 -15.01 0.74
N THR A 152 3.58 -13.84 0.51
CA THR A 152 4.79 -13.66 -0.32
C THR A 152 5.95 -14.51 0.21
N LEU A 153 6.19 -14.49 1.53
CA LEU A 153 7.23 -15.30 2.17
C LEU A 153 6.96 -16.81 2.09
N ILE A 154 5.70 -17.24 2.14
CA ILE A 154 5.32 -18.64 1.95
C ILE A 154 5.67 -19.09 0.52
N HIS A 155 5.33 -18.28 -0.49
CA HIS A 155 5.65 -18.59 -1.88
C HIS A 155 7.15 -18.59 -2.14
N LEU A 156 7.90 -17.63 -1.56
CA LEU A 156 9.37 -17.62 -1.62
C LEU A 156 9.97 -18.92 -1.06
N ARG A 157 9.58 -19.31 0.15
CA ARG A 157 10.07 -20.54 0.80
C ARG A 157 9.73 -21.79 0.00
N ARG A 158 8.51 -21.87 -0.54
CA ARG A 158 8.08 -22.99 -1.38
C ARG A 158 8.85 -23.04 -2.69
N THR A 159 9.11 -21.88 -3.33
CA THR A 159 9.92 -21.78 -4.55
C THR A 159 11.33 -22.34 -4.31
N ILE A 160 12.03 -21.84 -3.30
CA ILE A 160 13.39 -22.31 -2.97
C ILE A 160 13.41 -23.80 -2.64
N ARG A 161 12.43 -24.29 -1.87
CA ARG A 161 12.35 -25.72 -1.51
C ARG A 161 12.13 -26.61 -2.73
N CYS A 162 11.21 -26.23 -3.63
CA CYS A 162 10.93 -27.02 -4.84
C CYS A 162 12.08 -26.94 -5.84
N LEU A 163 12.71 -25.77 -5.98
CA LEU A 163 13.89 -25.59 -6.83
C LEU A 163 15.07 -26.46 -6.35
N ASN A 164 15.33 -26.50 -5.04
CA ASN A 164 16.38 -27.35 -4.48
C ASN A 164 16.07 -28.84 -4.66
N ALA A 165 14.81 -29.25 -4.56
CA ALA A 165 14.40 -30.62 -4.82
C ALA A 165 14.64 -30.99 -6.30
N GLN A 166 14.23 -30.12 -7.22
CA GLN A 166 14.44 -30.28 -8.66
C GLN A 166 15.93 -30.35 -9.02
N LEU A 167 16.78 -29.51 -8.43
CA LEU A 167 18.22 -29.55 -8.66
C LEU A 167 18.93 -30.76 -8.01
N GLY A 168 18.26 -31.45 -7.08
CA GLY A 168 18.74 -32.70 -6.50
C GLY A 168 18.46 -33.94 -7.36
N GLU A 169 17.60 -33.82 -8.38
CA GLU A 169 17.29 -34.87 -9.34
C GLU A 169 18.30 -34.89 -10.51
N ASP A 170 18.61 -36.07 -11.03
CA ASP A 170 19.54 -36.22 -12.15
C ASP A 170 19.00 -35.50 -13.40
N GLY A 171 19.75 -34.50 -13.88
CA GLY A 171 19.37 -33.70 -15.05
C GLY A 171 18.39 -32.55 -14.77
N GLY A 172 17.95 -32.32 -13.51
CA GLY A 172 17.04 -31.20 -13.20
C GLY A 172 17.62 -29.82 -13.50
N HIS A 173 18.95 -29.69 -13.50
CA HIS A 173 19.67 -28.50 -13.94
C HIS A 173 19.62 -28.26 -15.46
N LEU A 174 19.05 -29.16 -16.26
CA LEU A 174 18.86 -29.03 -17.73
C LEU A 174 17.47 -28.50 -18.11
N ASP A 175 16.51 -28.48 -17.19
CA ASP A 175 15.16 -27.95 -17.45
C ASP A 175 15.14 -26.41 -17.54
N ASP A 176 14.66 -25.84 -18.64
CA ASP A 176 14.60 -24.39 -18.86
C ASP A 176 13.80 -23.65 -17.79
N SER A 177 12.80 -24.29 -17.17
CA SER A 177 12.03 -23.70 -16.07
C SER A 177 12.88 -23.35 -14.83
N THR A 178 13.98 -24.08 -14.61
CA THR A 178 14.96 -23.84 -13.53
C THR A 178 15.65 -22.49 -13.72
N VAL A 179 16.06 -22.18 -14.96
CA VAL A 179 16.73 -20.91 -15.29
C VAL A 179 15.77 -19.75 -15.04
N TYR A 180 14.53 -19.84 -15.53
CA TYR A 180 13.50 -18.82 -15.29
C TYR A 180 13.14 -18.63 -13.81
N THR A 181 13.10 -19.73 -13.04
CA THR A 181 12.83 -19.67 -11.60
C THR A 181 13.94 -18.92 -10.86
N ILE A 182 15.21 -19.21 -11.16
CA ILE A 182 16.37 -18.55 -10.54
C ILE A 182 16.44 -17.08 -10.96
N VAL A 183 16.18 -16.79 -12.24
CA VAL A 183 16.08 -15.42 -12.75
C VAL A 183 15.00 -14.65 -11.97
N THR A 184 13.81 -15.22 -11.80
CA THR A 184 12.71 -14.58 -11.04
C THR A 184 13.11 -14.28 -9.60
N LEU A 185 13.78 -15.22 -8.91
CA LEU A 185 14.29 -15.02 -7.55
C LEU A 185 15.33 -13.89 -7.48
N ALA A 186 16.27 -13.85 -8.42
CA ALA A 186 17.30 -12.81 -8.49
C ALA A 186 16.70 -11.42 -8.77
N MET A 187 15.72 -11.33 -9.68
CA MET A 187 15.00 -10.09 -10.00
C MET A 187 14.30 -9.52 -8.76
N LEU A 188 13.50 -10.34 -8.07
CA LEU A 188 12.72 -9.88 -6.92
C LEU A 188 13.58 -9.56 -5.70
N ALA A 189 14.67 -10.31 -5.48
CA ALA A 189 15.67 -9.97 -4.47
C ALA A 189 16.34 -8.63 -4.75
N THR A 190 16.53 -8.29 -6.03
CA THR A 190 17.07 -7.00 -6.45
C THR A 190 16.09 -5.85 -6.14
N LEU A 191 14.79 -6.07 -6.32
CA LEU A 191 13.77 -5.05 -6.01
C LEU A 191 13.68 -4.68 -4.53
N VAL A 192 13.96 -5.64 -3.65
CA VAL A 192 13.95 -5.43 -2.19
C VAL A 192 15.33 -5.05 -1.65
N GLY A 193 16.36 -5.00 -2.50
CA GLY A 193 17.72 -4.64 -2.11
C GLY A 193 18.46 -5.74 -1.32
N ASP A 194 18.02 -7.01 -1.39
CA ASP A 194 18.72 -8.13 -0.74
C ASP A 194 19.91 -8.59 -1.60
N MET A 195 20.99 -7.84 -1.50
CA MET A 195 22.21 -8.07 -2.28
C MET A 195 22.88 -9.42 -1.99
N ALA A 196 22.64 -10.00 -0.82
CA ALA A 196 23.17 -11.31 -0.45
C ALA A 196 22.42 -12.43 -1.20
N ALA A 197 21.08 -12.35 -1.23
CA ALA A 197 20.26 -13.28 -2.01
C ALA A 197 20.55 -13.15 -3.51
N VAL A 198 20.65 -11.92 -4.04
CA VAL A 198 21.00 -11.70 -5.46
C VAL A 198 22.31 -12.38 -5.80
N ARG A 199 23.36 -12.17 -4.99
CA ARG A 199 24.67 -12.79 -5.22
C ARG A 199 24.58 -14.32 -5.24
N ALA A 200 23.86 -14.92 -4.30
CA ALA A 200 23.68 -16.36 -4.23
C ALA A 200 22.96 -16.91 -5.48
N HIS A 201 21.87 -16.27 -5.90
CA HIS A 201 21.12 -16.67 -7.09
C HIS A 201 21.95 -16.52 -8.37
N MET A 202 22.72 -15.42 -8.52
CA MET A 202 23.55 -15.18 -9.70
C MET A 202 24.73 -16.15 -9.80
N VAL A 203 25.37 -16.51 -8.69
CA VAL A 203 26.45 -17.53 -8.67
C VAL A 203 25.88 -18.89 -9.07
N GLY A 204 24.73 -19.28 -8.53
CA GLY A 204 24.06 -20.52 -8.91
C GLY A 204 23.65 -20.54 -10.39
N LEU A 205 23.12 -19.43 -10.89
CA LEU A 205 22.71 -19.28 -12.28
C LEU A 205 23.89 -19.39 -13.25
N ARG A 206 25.02 -18.71 -12.95
CA ARG A 206 26.24 -18.83 -13.74
C ARG A 206 26.68 -20.28 -13.86
N ARG A 207 26.67 -21.02 -12.74
CA ARG A 207 27.09 -22.43 -12.75
C ARG A 207 26.17 -23.30 -13.62
N ILE A 208 24.86 -23.06 -13.59
CA ILE A 208 23.89 -23.78 -14.43
C ILE A 208 24.10 -23.43 -15.91
N VAL A 209 24.36 -22.16 -16.24
CA VAL A 209 24.65 -21.74 -17.62
C VAL A 209 25.96 -22.37 -18.12
N GLU A 210 27.01 -22.43 -17.30
CA GLU A 210 28.27 -23.12 -17.64
C GLU A 210 28.04 -24.60 -17.96
N LEU A 211 27.23 -25.29 -17.16
CA LEU A 211 26.88 -26.70 -17.38
C LEU A 211 26.06 -26.94 -18.66
N ARG A 212 25.41 -25.89 -19.19
CA ARG A 212 24.60 -25.94 -20.42
C ARG A 212 25.34 -25.46 -21.67
N GLY A 213 26.64 -25.20 -21.60
CA GLY A 213 27.44 -24.75 -22.76
C GLY A 213 27.71 -23.24 -22.81
N GLY A 214 27.53 -22.52 -21.70
CA GLY A 214 28.03 -21.15 -21.52
C GLY A 214 27.37 -20.12 -22.44
N GLU A 215 28.17 -19.27 -23.09
CA GLU A 215 27.66 -18.22 -23.99
C GLU A 215 26.87 -18.77 -25.18
N CYS A 216 27.20 -19.96 -25.69
CA CYS A 216 26.49 -20.56 -26.81
C CYS A 216 25.03 -20.85 -26.47
N TYR A 217 24.75 -21.29 -25.23
CA TYR A 217 23.38 -21.49 -24.73
C TYR A 217 22.60 -20.17 -24.67
N LEU A 218 23.24 -19.09 -24.18
CA LEU A 218 22.59 -17.78 -24.06
C LEU A 218 22.34 -17.11 -25.42
N ARG A 219 23.22 -17.28 -26.41
CA ARG A 219 23.03 -16.72 -27.77
C ARG A 219 21.84 -17.34 -28.50
N GLN A 220 21.53 -18.61 -28.23
CA GLN A 220 20.37 -19.29 -28.80
C GLN A 220 19.04 -18.89 -28.15
N ARG A 221 19.06 -18.18 -27.02
CA ARG A 221 17.90 -17.78 -26.21
C ARG A 221 17.95 -16.29 -25.88
N SER A 222 17.64 -15.45 -26.86
CA SER A 222 17.79 -13.98 -26.80
C SER A 222 17.02 -13.35 -25.63
N LYS A 223 15.81 -13.83 -25.31
CA LYS A 223 15.01 -13.34 -24.18
C LYS A 223 15.61 -13.68 -22.82
N GLN A 224 16.16 -14.87 -22.65
CA GLN A 224 16.81 -15.26 -21.38
C GLN A 224 18.10 -14.46 -21.17
N HIS A 225 18.87 -14.26 -22.24
CA HIS A 225 20.07 -13.44 -22.23
C HIS A 225 19.75 -11.98 -21.85
N PHE A 226 18.69 -11.41 -22.42
CA PHE A 226 18.20 -10.07 -22.07
C PHE A 226 17.91 -9.92 -20.58
N MET A 227 17.12 -10.85 -20.04
CA MET A 227 16.68 -10.87 -18.65
C MET A 227 17.88 -10.93 -17.69
N LEU A 228 18.89 -11.72 -18.06
CA LEU A 228 20.13 -11.89 -17.32
C LEU A 228 20.99 -10.61 -17.33
N GLU A 229 21.21 -10.02 -18.50
CA GLU A 229 22.02 -8.80 -18.63
C GLU A 229 21.37 -7.60 -17.93
N ARG A 230 20.05 -7.56 -17.85
CA ARG A 230 19.31 -6.51 -17.14
C ARG A 230 19.54 -6.55 -15.63
N MET A 231 19.74 -7.72 -15.03
CA MET A 231 20.07 -7.85 -13.60
C MET A 231 21.48 -7.35 -13.28
N VAL A 232 22.44 -7.63 -14.17
CA VAL A 232 23.83 -7.15 -14.04
C VAL A 232 23.88 -5.61 -13.98
N ARG A 233 22.88 -4.93 -14.56
CA ARG A 233 22.75 -3.46 -14.55
C ARG A 233 22.51 -2.87 -13.16
N ILE A 234 21.80 -3.57 -12.27
CA ILE A 234 21.45 -3.04 -10.93
C ILE A 234 22.60 -3.27 -9.93
N LEU A 235 23.36 -4.36 -10.08
CA LEU A 235 24.49 -4.69 -9.23
C LEU A 235 25.81 -4.45 -9.97
N ARG A 236 26.31 -3.21 -9.96
CA ARG A 236 27.70 -2.91 -10.35
C ARG A 236 28.73 -3.83 -9.65
N SER A 237 28.35 -4.48 -8.55
CA SER A 237 29.15 -5.41 -7.75
C SER A 237 29.24 -6.86 -8.26
N LEU A 238 28.58 -7.21 -9.38
CA LEU A 238 28.69 -8.54 -9.99
C LEU A 238 29.05 -8.45 -11.48
N ALA A 239 30.28 -8.02 -11.76
CA ALA A 239 30.97 -8.27 -13.03
C ALA A 239 31.21 -9.78 -13.32
N ILE A 240 30.43 -10.68 -12.70
CA ILE A 240 30.64 -12.12 -12.69
C ILE A 240 30.30 -12.78 -14.02
N LEU A 241 29.55 -12.09 -14.89
CA LEU A 241 29.12 -12.57 -16.21
C LEU A 241 29.56 -11.67 -17.37
N SER A 242 30.12 -10.49 -17.11
CA SER A 242 30.51 -9.55 -18.17
C SER A 242 32.00 -9.64 -18.45
N CYS A 243 32.37 -10.32 -19.54
CA CYS A 243 33.71 -10.23 -20.10
C CYS A 243 34.02 -8.79 -20.56
N GLU A 244 35.30 -8.43 -20.52
CA GLU A 244 35.80 -7.18 -21.11
C GLU A 244 35.37 -7.12 -22.59
N PRO A 245 34.93 -5.95 -23.11
CA PRO A 245 34.57 -5.84 -24.52
C PRO A 245 35.78 -6.18 -25.39
N THR A 246 35.66 -7.21 -26.21
CA THR A 246 36.71 -7.68 -27.11
C THR A 246 36.96 -6.75 -28.31
N ASP A 247 36.03 -5.84 -28.63
CA ASP A 247 36.17 -4.85 -29.70
C ASP A 247 35.37 -3.56 -29.37
N TRP A 248 35.91 -2.40 -29.76
CA TRP A 248 35.30 -1.07 -29.59
C TRP A 248 34.67 -0.51 -30.87
N ARG A 249 34.69 -1.28 -31.96
CA ARG A 249 34.03 -0.96 -33.23
C ARG A 249 32.50 -0.92 -33.11
N SER A 250 31.85 -0.29 -34.09
CA SER A 250 30.38 -0.23 -34.22
C SER A 250 29.77 -1.63 -34.17
N ALA A 251 28.71 -1.79 -33.36
CA ALA A 251 27.96 -3.05 -33.29
C ALA A 251 27.12 -3.31 -34.56
N PHE A 252 26.94 -2.29 -35.41
CA PHE A 252 26.30 -2.41 -36.72
C PHE A 252 27.36 -2.68 -37.79
N THR A 253 27.27 -3.84 -38.46
CA THR A 253 28.24 -4.29 -39.49
C THR A 253 27.60 -4.58 -40.87
N GLY A 254 26.31 -4.30 -41.08
CA GLY A 254 25.54 -4.59 -42.31
C GLY A 254 24.90 -3.36 -42.97
N PRO A 255 23.95 -3.51 -43.93
CA PRO A 255 23.27 -2.40 -44.64
C PRO A 255 22.50 -1.44 -43.70
N GLN A 256 22.28 -1.83 -42.44
CA GLN A 256 21.80 -0.98 -41.35
C GLN A 256 22.79 0.13 -40.92
N ALA A 257 24.03 0.11 -41.44
CA ALA A 257 25.04 1.14 -41.20
C ALA A 257 24.80 2.45 -41.98
N ALA A 258 23.91 2.43 -42.99
CA ALA A 258 23.69 3.54 -43.93
C ALA A 258 22.58 4.52 -43.48
N PHE A 259 22.63 4.98 -42.23
CA PHE A 259 21.76 6.07 -41.75
C PHE A 259 22.56 7.37 -41.65
N ASP A 260 22.00 8.46 -42.19
CA ASP A 260 22.62 9.80 -42.22
C ASP A 260 23.14 10.23 -40.85
N GLU A 261 24.38 10.73 -40.85
CA GLU A 261 25.10 11.16 -39.67
C GLU A 261 24.51 12.49 -39.19
N ALA A 262 23.67 12.42 -38.14
CA ALA A 262 23.02 13.60 -37.57
C ALA A 262 24.06 14.62 -37.05
N SER A 263 23.79 15.92 -37.22
CA SER A 263 24.66 17.04 -36.82
C SER A 263 25.19 16.90 -35.38
N LEU A 264 24.34 16.47 -34.44
CA LEU A 264 24.67 16.28 -33.02
C LEU A 264 25.71 15.18 -32.78
N ALA A 265 25.70 14.10 -33.58
CA ALA A 265 26.68 13.01 -33.46
C ALA A 265 28.11 13.49 -33.77
N SER A 266 28.24 14.41 -34.73
CA SER A 266 29.53 15.02 -35.08
C SER A 266 30.06 15.96 -33.99
N VAL A 267 29.17 16.63 -33.26
CA VAL A 267 29.53 17.49 -32.12
C VAL A 267 30.01 16.65 -30.95
N VAL A 268 29.28 15.58 -30.62
CA VAL A 268 29.68 14.63 -29.56
C VAL A 268 31.04 14.01 -29.89
N ALA A 269 31.28 13.59 -31.14
CA ALA A 269 32.55 12.99 -31.56
C ALA A 269 33.77 13.90 -31.37
N LYS A 270 33.60 15.23 -31.42
CA LYS A 270 34.66 16.21 -31.17
C LYS A 270 34.88 16.50 -29.68
N MET A 271 33.93 16.15 -28.82
CA MET A 271 33.91 16.53 -27.41
C MET A 271 34.31 15.40 -26.45
N VAL A 272 34.07 14.15 -26.81
CA VAL A 272 34.27 12.99 -25.91
C VAL A 272 35.25 11.98 -26.48
N ASP A 273 35.72 11.06 -25.63
CA ASP A 273 36.54 9.91 -26.03
C ASP A 273 35.91 9.20 -27.24
N ALA A 274 36.70 8.90 -28.27
CA ALA A 274 36.26 8.22 -29.49
C ALA A 274 35.49 6.92 -29.20
N ARG A 275 35.88 6.19 -28.14
CA ARG A 275 35.19 4.97 -27.67
C ARG A 275 33.78 5.26 -27.17
N LEU A 276 33.59 6.38 -26.47
CA LEU A 276 32.28 6.82 -25.99
C LEU A 276 31.43 7.34 -27.15
N SER A 277 32.03 8.08 -28.09
CA SER A 277 31.35 8.57 -29.30
C SER A 277 30.78 7.42 -30.13
N THR A 278 31.57 6.38 -30.42
CA THR A 278 31.08 5.19 -31.14
C THR A 278 29.92 4.53 -30.40
N THR A 279 30.01 4.44 -29.07
CA THR A 279 28.95 3.85 -28.24
C THR A 279 27.67 4.70 -28.27
N PHE A 280 27.79 6.03 -28.25
CA PHE A 280 26.67 6.96 -28.38
C PHE A 280 25.99 6.85 -29.74
N GLN A 281 26.76 6.80 -30.82
CA GLN A 281 26.24 6.63 -32.18
C GLN A 281 25.49 5.31 -32.36
N ASP A 282 26.03 4.20 -31.84
CA ASP A 282 25.36 2.90 -31.85
C ASP A 282 24.04 2.96 -31.08
N PHE A 283 24.00 3.66 -29.95
CA PHE A 283 22.78 3.82 -29.17
C PHE A 283 21.74 4.67 -29.91
N GLN A 284 22.18 5.76 -30.53
CA GLN A 284 21.31 6.64 -31.30
C GLN A 284 20.69 5.93 -32.51
N ARG A 285 21.48 5.10 -33.21
CA ARG A 285 20.99 4.25 -34.29
C ARG A 285 19.98 3.22 -33.80
N LEU A 286 20.27 2.53 -32.69
CA LEU A 286 19.34 1.58 -32.09
C LEU A 286 18.01 2.24 -31.74
N THR A 287 18.04 3.42 -31.11
CA THR A 287 16.84 4.17 -30.74
C THR A 287 16.02 4.59 -31.96
N ARG A 288 16.66 5.11 -33.02
CA ARG A 288 15.96 5.45 -34.27
C ARG A 288 15.34 4.24 -34.93
N LEU A 289 16.05 3.11 -34.93
CA LEU A 289 15.56 1.87 -35.49
C LEU A 289 14.33 1.38 -34.73
N ILE A 290 14.33 1.43 -33.40
CA ILE A 290 13.15 1.10 -32.58
C ILE A 290 11.96 2.01 -32.93
N ASN A 291 12.16 3.31 -33.07
CA ASN A 291 11.09 4.25 -33.42
C ASN A 291 10.57 4.05 -34.86
N ALA A 292 11.43 3.73 -35.81
CA ALA A 292 11.04 3.46 -37.19
C ALA A 292 10.11 2.24 -37.28
N TYR A 293 10.50 1.12 -36.65
CA TYR A 293 9.67 -0.08 -36.59
C TYR A 293 8.36 0.16 -35.82
N ALA A 294 8.39 0.98 -34.76
CA ALA A 294 7.20 1.36 -34.00
C ALA A 294 6.17 2.14 -34.83
N ASN A 295 6.60 2.94 -35.80
CA ASN A 295 5.72 3.75 -36.65
C ASN A 295 5.14 2.97 -37.84
N GLU A 296 5.80 1.89 -38.27
CA GLU A 296 5.40 1.06 -39.42
C GLU A 296 4.61 -0.20 -39.01
N ASP A 297 4.15 -0.30 -37.75
CA ASP A 297 3.55 -1.50 -37.15
C ASP A 297 4.43 -2.78 -37.26
N GLY A 298 5.72 -2.59 -37.54
CA GLY A 298 6.71 -3.64 -37.64
C GLY A 298 7.35 -3.99 -36.30
N ARG A 299 8.05 -5.13 -36.23
CA ARG A 299 8.81 -5.53 -35.03
C ARG A 299 10.28 -5.75 -35.35
N LEU A 300 11.15 -5.19 -34.51
CA LEU A 300 12.58 -5.44 -34.56
C LEU A 300 12.87 -6.84 -34.04
N LYS A 301 13.65 -7.66 -34.76
CA LYS A 301 14.03 -8.98 -34.28
C LYS A 301 14.80 -8.88 -32.94
N GLY A 302 14.39 -9.69 -31.98
CA GLY A 302 14.94 -9.66 -30.62
C GLY A 302 16.43 -9.98 -30.55
N ASP A 303 16.95 -10.86 -31.41
CA ASP A 303 18.38 -11.20 -31.48
C ASP A 303 19.26 -9.98 -31.81
N VAL A 304 18.87 -9.18 -32.81
CA VAL A 304 19.57 -7.95 -33.21
C VAL A 304 19.52 -6.91 -32.09
N PHE A 305 18.33 -6.68 -31.52
CA PHE A 305 18.16 -5.75 -30.40
C PHE A 305 19.05 -6.14 -29.21
N GLN A 306 19.02 -7.42 -28.82
CA GLN A 306 19.84 -7.93 -27.72
C GLN A 306 21.32 -7.78 -27.97
N HIS A 307 21.79 -8.16 -29.15
CA HIS A 307 23.20 -8.10 -29.47
C HIS A 307 23.76 -6.69 -29.36
N VAL A 308 23.05 -5.70 -29.92
CA VAL A 308 23.46 -4.29 -29.91
C VAL A 308 23.34 -3.70 -28.50
N LEU A 309 22.23 -3.94 -27.80
CA LEU A 309 22.03 -3.43 -26.44
C LEU A 309 23.06 -4.00 -25.44
N ALA A 310 23.36 -5.30 -25.54
CA ALA A 310 24.39 -5.98 -24.78
C ALA A 310 25.78 -5.37 -25.00
N SER A 311 26.10 -5.08 -26.26
CA SER A 311 27.36 -4.43 -26.64
C SER A 311 27.47 -3.02 -26.06
N ILE A 312 26.41 -2.20 -26.18
CA ILE A 312 26.35 -0.85 -25.61
C ILE A 312 26.51 -0.90 -24.09
N GLN A 313 25.74 -1.75 -23.41
CA GLN A 313 25.79 -1.87 -21.95
C GLN A 313 27.19 -2.27 -21.47
N ARG A 314 27.82 -3.27 -22.11
CA ARG A 314 29.18 -3.72 -21.75
C ARG A 314 30.21 -2.61 -21.94
N ARG A 315 30.19 -1.91 -23.07
CA ARG A 315 31.09 -0.77 -23.35
C ARG A 315 30.91 0.34 -22.32
N LEU A 316 29.67 0.72 -22.00
CA LEU A 316 29.41 1.76 -21.00
C LEU A 316 29.82 1.36 -19.57
N LEU A 317 29.67 0.10 -19.18
CA LEU A 317 30.06 -0.36 -17.83
C LEU A 317 31.59 -0.42 -17.67
N TRP A 318 32.30 -0.94 -18.67
CA TRP A 318 33.75 -1.17 -18.64
C TRP A 318 34.61 0.03 -19.04
N LEU A 319 34.04 1.06 -19.68
CA LEU A 319 34.79 2.24 -20.05
C LEU A 319 35.50 2.84 -18.82
N ARG A 320 36.76 3.24 -18.96
CA ARG A 320 37.49 4.00 -17.93
C ARG A 320 38.23 5.11 -18.65
N PHE A 321 38.08 6.32 -18.12
CA PHE A 321 38.77 7.50 -18.65
C PHE A 321 40.11 7.66 -17.94
N SER A 322 41.16 7.96 -18.70
CA SER A 322 42.52 8.21 -18.19
C SER A 322 42.65 9.59 -17.54
N GLN A 323 41.91 10.59 -18.04
CA GLN A 323 41.65 11.87 -17.39
C GLN A 323 40.13 12.08 -17.29
N VAL A 324 39.67 12.72 -16.21
CA VAL A 324 38.22 12.93 -15.99
C VAL A 324 37.75 14.10 -16.85
N ASP A 325 37.51 13.84 -18.13
CA ASP A 325 36.79 14.78 -18.98
C ASP A 325 35.35 14.88 -18.47
N GLY A 326 34.97 16.06 -17.95
CA GLY A 326 33.67 16.27 -17.32
C GLY A 326 32.48 15.88 -18.23
N TRP A 327 32.60 16.06 -19.53
CA TRP A 327 31.58 15.68 -20.52
C TRP A 327 31.53 14.18 -20.81
N SER A 328 32.67 13.51 -20.88
CA SER A 328 32.74 12.07 -21.16
C SER A 328 32.08 11.26 -20.03
N GLU A 329 32.34 11.62 -18.76
CA GLU A 329 31.68 10.96 -17.63
C GLU A 329 30.19 11.31 -17.54
N ARG A 330 29.80 12.58 -17.78
CA ARG A 330 28.39 13.01 -17.82
C ARG A 330 27.59 12.22 -18.84
N LEU A 331 28.07 12.17 -20.08
CA LEU A 331 27.36 11.51 -21.18
C LEU A 331 27.29 9.99 -20.96
N ARG A 332 28.36 9.38 -20.43
CA ARG A 332 28.35 7.96 -20.02
C ARG A 332 27.29 7.69 -18.95
N LEU A 333 27.24 8.51 -17.89
CA LEU A 333 26.24 8.39 -16.82
C LEU A 333 24.83 8.63 -17.37
N GLY A 334 24.67 9.61 -18.26
CA GLY A 334 23.46 9.89 -19.06
C GLY A 334 22.94 8.67 -19.79
N MET A 335 23.78 8.02 -20.59
CA MET A 335 23.42 6.80 -21.31
C MET A 335 23.11 5.63 -20.39
N LEU A 336 23.78 5.51 -19.24
CA LEU A 336 23.46 4.50 -18.23
C LEU A 336 22.09 4.76 -17.56
N ALA A 337 21.78 6.02 -17.22
CA ALA A 337 20.49 6.43 -16.70
C ALA A 337 19.38 6.21 -17.75
N TYR A 338 19.63 6.58 -19.01
CA TYR A 338 18.72 6.32 -20.14
C TYR A 338 18.48 4.83 -20.32
N LEU A 339 19.52 3.99 -20.24
CA LEU A 339 19.36 2.55 -20.23
C LEU A 339 18.40 2.10 -19.14
N THR A 340 18.37 2.73 -17.95
CA THR A 340 17.40 2.34 -16.93
C THR A 340 15.95 2.60 -17.34
N THR A 341 15.65 3.69 -18.08
CA THR A 341 14.28 4.05 -18.52
C THR A 341 13.62 3.05 -19.46
N THR A 342 14.40 2.20 -20.16
CA THR A 342 13.86 1.13 -21.03
C THR A 342 13.21 -0.02 -20.25
N PHE A 343 13.20 0.04 -18.92
CA PHE A 343 12.52 -0.86 -17.99
C PHE A 343 11.93 -0.02 -16.88
N GLN A 344 10.62 -0.06 -16.76
CA GLN A 344 9.92 0.59 -15.66
C GLN A 344 9.13 -0.49 -14.94
N LEU A 345 9.16 -0.51 -13.62
CA LEU A 345 8.23 -1.33 -12.85
C LEU A 345 7.11 -0.40 -12.40
N SER A 346 5.89 -0.64 -12.88
CA SER A 346 4.75 0.19 -12.51
C SER A 346 4.63 0.26 -10.98
N GLY A 347 4.51 1.46 -10.44
CA GLY A 347 4.14 1.74 -9.05
C GLY A 347 5.26 2.26 -8.13
N ARG A 348 6.54 1.93 -8.36
CA ARG A 348 7.64 2.47 -7.55
C ARG A 348 8.96 2.51 -8.33
N ARG A 349 9.69 3.63 -8.26
CA ARG A 349 11.02 3.76 -8.87
C ARG A 349 12.03 2.83 -8.17
N ILE A 350 12.89 2.19 -8.95
CA ILE A 350 14.00 1.39 -8.42
C ILE A 350 15.08 2.37 -7.94
N SER A 351 15.52 2.25 -6.69
CA SER A 351 16.62 3.08 -6.18
C SER A 351 17.95 2.59 -6.74
N TYR A 352 18.70 3.49 -7.37
CA TYR A 352 20.04 3.21 -7.89
C TYR A 352 21.09 4.04 -7.16
N ASP A 353 21.25 3.85 -5.84
CA ASP A 353 22.00 4.72 -4.92
C ASP A 353 23.38 5.16 -5.45
N TYR A 354 24.14 4.23 -6.05
CA TYR A 354 25.46 4.55 -6.60
C TYR A 354 25.39 5.39 -7.88
N LEU A 355 24.46 5.04 -8.79
CA LEU A 355 24.27 5.77 -10.04
C LEU A 355 23.70 7.15 -9.72
N SER A 356 22.72 7.25 -8.82
CA SER A 356 22.11 8.51 -8.41
C SER A 356 23.08 9.46 -7.73
N ALA A 357 23.90 8.97 -6.79
CA ALA A 357 24.92 9.79 -6.15
C ALA A 357 25.91 10.36 -7.19
N ARG A 358 26.39 9.55 -8.13
CA ARG A 358 27.33 10.01 -9.16
C ARG A 358 26.67 10.90 -10.21
N TYR A 359 25.44 10.59 -10.60
CA TYR A 359 24.66 11.39 -11.55
C TYR A 359 24.37 12.77 -10.96
N ARG A 360 23.95 12.85 -9.70
CA ARG A 360 23.71 14.09 -8.96
C ARG A 360 24.94 14.99 -8.95
N LEU A 361 26.10 14.47 -8.55
CA LEU A 361 27.36 15.22 -8.57
C LEU A 361 27.74 15.70 -9.97
N SER A 362 27.49 14.87 -10.98
CA SER A 362 27.76 15.18 -12.38
C SER A 362 26.82 16.25 -12.94
N CYS A 363 25.56 16.28 -12.51
CA CYS A 363 24.54 17.26 -12.90
C CYS A 363 24.72 18.61 -12.20
N GLN A 364 25.07 18.62 -10.91
CA GLN A 364 25.36 19.86 -10.18
C GLN A 364 26.61 20.58 -10.70
N ALA A 365 27.49 19.86 -11.39
CA ALA A 365 28.63 20.43 -12.09
C ALA A 365 28.26 21.00 -13.50
N LEU A 366 26.99 20.98 -13.92
CA LEU A 366 26.55 21.75 -15.09
C LEU A 366 26.57 23.24 -14.73
N GLY A 367 27.39 24.01 -15.43
CA GLY A 367 27.23 25.46 -15.48
C GLY A 367 26.07 25.83 -16.42
N ALA A 368 25.29 26.83 -16.02
CA ALA A 368 24.15 27.41 -16.75
C ALA A 368 24.46 27.92 -18.17
N SER A 369 25.72 28.18 -18.51
CA SER A 369 26.10 28.79 -19.78
C SER A 369 26.78 27.78 -20.72
N THR A 370 26.00 27.22 -21.65
CA THR A 370 26.56 26.49 -22.80
C THR A 370 26.31 27.26 -24.10
N ALA A 371 27.39 27.54 -24.84
CA ALA A 371 27.40 28.50 -25.94
C ALA A 371 26.71 28.03 -27.24
N SER A 372 26.39 26.75 -27.42
CA SER A 372 25.75 26.21 -28.64
C SER A 372 24.36 25.63 -28.38
N ALA A 373 23.48 25.69 -29.38
CA ALA A 373 22.13 25.11 -29.32
C ALA A 373 22.19 23.59 -29.04
N ASP A 374 23.07 22.86 -29.73
CA ASP A 374 23.26 21.41 -29.56
C ASP A 374 23.65 21.03 -28.12
N MET A 375 24.48 21.86 -27.47
CA MET A 375 24.91 21.62 -26.10
C MET A 375 23.77 21.84 -25.09
N ARG A 376 22.88 22.79 -25.37
CA ARG A 376 21.66 23.01 -24.59
C ARG A 376 20.72 21.82 -24.72
N THR A 377 20.54 21.31 -25.94
CA THR A 377 19.74 20.10 -26.19
C THR A 377 20.30 18.87 -25.45
N LEU A 378 21.62 18.69 -25.45
CA LEU A 378 22.26 17.58 -24.73
C LEU A 378 22.12 17.71 -23.20
N ASN A 379 22.25 18.93 -22.66
CA ASN A 379 22.06 19.19 -21.23
C ASN A 379 20.62 18.95 -20.77
N ALA A 380 19.66 19.44 -21.55
CA ALA A 380 18.25 19.20 -21.26
C ALA A 380 17.93 17.70 -21.30
N TRP A 381 18.47 16.97 -22.28
CA TRP A 381 18.34 15.52 -22.34
C TRP A 381 18.90 14.83 -21.09
N LEU A 382 20.10 15.20 -20.62
CA LEU A 382 20.68 14.65 -19.39
C LEU A 382 19.79 14.91 -18.16
N LEU A 383 19.19 16.09 -18.06
CA LEU A 383 18.35 16.44 -16.92
C LEU A 383 17.00 15.73 -16.95
N VAL A 384 16.33 15.70 -18.11
CA VAL A 384 15.06 14.98 -18.29
C VAL A 384 15.23 13.49 -18.02
N VAL A 385 16.25 12.88 -18.62
CA VAL A 385 16.53 11.45 -18.41
C VAL A 385 16.88 11.19 -16.94
N GLY A 386 17.70 12.03 -16.31
CA GLY A 386 18.03 11.93 -14.89
C GLY A 386 16.79 11.99 -14.01
N ALA A 387 15.94 12.99 -14.25
CA ALA A 387 14.67 13.22 -13.56
C ALA A 387 13.69 12.04 -13.70
N MET A 388 13.59 11.45 -14.89
CA MET A 388 12.71 10.31 -15.15
C MET A 388 13.20 9.01 -14.51
N SER A 389 14.51 8.85 -14.28
CA SER A 389 15.11 7.55 -13.98
C SER A 389 15.76 7.41 -12.61
N VAL A 390 16.64 8.35 -12.26
CA VAL A 390 17.67 8.15 -11.23
C VAL A 390 17.62 9.24 -10.15
N LEU A 391 17.11 10.43 -10.47
CA LEU A 391 16.99 11.57 -9.55
C LEU A 391 15.62 11.58 -8.86
N GLU A 392 15.57 12.13 -7.64
CA GLU A 392 14.32 12.31 -6.91
C GLU A 392 13.65 13.64 -7.27
N PRO A 393 12.32 13.67 -7.50
CA PRO A 393 11.61 14.91 -7.84
C PRO A 393 11.63 15.97 -6.73
N SER A 394 11.89 15.57 -5.48
CA SER A 394 11.92 16.42 -4.29
C SER A 394 13.18 17.28 -4.15
N GLU A 395 14.15 17.13 -5.06
CA GLU A 395 15.44 17.81 -4.96
C GLU A 395 15.37 19.28 -5.44
N PRO A 396 15.59 20.28 -4.56
CA PRO A 396 15.34 21.69 -4.89
C PRO A 396 16.28 22.25 -5.97
N TRP A 397 17.51 21.73 -6.09
CA TRP A 397 18.46 22.15 -7.14
C TRP A 397 18.00 21.75 -8.54
N LEU A 398 17.18 20.70 -8.66
CA LEU A 398 16.71 20.20 -9.94
C LEU A 398 15.64 21.14 -10.53
N GLY A 399 14.79 21.73 -9.68
CA GLY A 399 13.80 22.74 -10.07
C GLY A 399 14.46 24.02 -10.60
N ALA A 400 15.49 24.52 -9.92
CA ALA A 400 16.20 25.73 -10.35
C ALA A 400 16.84 25.60 -11.75
N ILE A 401 17.48 24.45 -12.04
CA ILE A 401 18.07 24.19 -13.36
C ILE A 401 16.98 23.94 -14.41
N TRP A 402 15.84 23.36 -14.00
CA TRP A 402 14.70 23.14 -14.88
C TRP A 402 14.05 24.44 -15.32
N ASP A 403 13.79 25.38 -14.41
CA ASP A 403 13.16 26.66 -14.71
C ASP A 403 14.01 27.49 -15.68
N GLU A 404 15.34 27.38 -15.59
CA GLU A 404 16.28 28.01 -16.51
C GLU A 404 16.21 27.42 -17.94
N ILE A 405 15.95 26.11 -18.06
CA ILE A 405 15.83 25.42 -19.36
C ILE A 405 14.42 25.55 -19.94
N ALA A 406 13.39 25.43 -19.11
CA ALA A 406 11.98 25.57 -19.49
C ALA A 406 11.65 27.00 -19.90
N GLY A 407 12.30 28.01 -19.30
CA GLY A 407 12.18 29.40 -19.76
C GLY A 407 12.62 29.64 -21.21
N LEU A 408 13.40 28.72 -21.80
CA LEU A 408 13.85 28.78 -23.20
C LEU A 408 12.91 28.04 -24.17
N TRP A 409 12.08 27.12 -23.70
CA TRP A 409 11.23 26.26 -24.52
C TRP A 409 9.79 26.28 -23.98
N GLY A 410 8.88 26.90 -24.73
CA GLY A 410 7.53 27.22 -24.24
C GLY A 410 6.60 26.02 -24.03
N VAL A 411 6.58 25.05 -24.95
CA VAL A 411 5.62 23.94 -24.96
C VAL A 411 6.34 22.59 -24.92
N TRP A 412 5.81 21.61 -24.18
CA TRP A 412 6.39 20.25 -24.07
C TRP A 412 6.63 19.60 -25.43
N GLU A 413 5.78 19.86 -26.42
CA GLU A 413 5.91 19.32 -27.78
C GLU A 413 7.23 19.77 -28.45
N ASP A 414 7.64 21.03 -28.21
CA ASP A 414 8.93 21.55 -28.72
C ASP A 414 10.10 20.87 -28.01
N VAL A 415 9.99 20.66 -26.70
CA VAL A 415 11.00 19.96 -25.89
C VAL A 415 11.13 18.51 -26.35
N GLN A 416 10.02 17.81 -26.55
CA GLN A 416 9.98 16.43 -27.00
C GLN A 416 10.67 16.27 -28.36
N HIS A 417 10.36 17.13 -29.34
CA HIS A 417 10.98 17.08 -30.66
C HIS A 417 12.51 17.28 -30.59
N GLN A 418 12.99 18.14 -29.68
CA GLN A 418 14.42 18.32 -29.44
C GLN A 418 15.07 17.09 -28.76
N LEU A 419 14.39 16.46 -27.79
CA LEU A 419 14.88 15.26 -27.12
C LEU A 419 14.96 14.05 -28.05
N GLU A 420 14.02 13.93 -29.00
CA GLU A 420 14.02 12.92 -30.07
C GLU A 420 15.26 12.97 -30.96
N SER A 421 15.87 14.15 -31.11
CA SER A 421 17.12 14.32 -31.86
C SER A 421 18.35 13.70 -31.16
N VAL A 422 18.29 13.49 -29.83
CA VAL A 422 19.39 12.96 -29.01
C VAL A 422 19.25 11.44 -28.83
N LEU A 423 18.40 11.02 -27.89
CA LEU A 423 18.08 9.61 -27.58
C LEU A 423 16.69 9.59 -26.92
N TRP A 424 15.64 9.27 -27.68
CA TRP A 424 14.28 9.20 -27.15
C TRP A 424 13.46 8.09 -27.82
N ILE A 425 12.75 7.28 -27.03
CA ILE A 425 11.81 6.26 -27.51
C ILE A 425 10.40 6.74 -27.17
N GLY A 426 9.66 7.22 -28.17
CA GLY A 426 8.36 7.85 -27.97
C GLY A 426 7.38 6.97 -27.17
N ASN A 427 7.25 5.69 -27.56
CA ASN A 427 6.32 4.75 -26.94
C ASN A 427 6.59 4.44 -25.46
N VAL A 428 7.80 4.72 -24.94
CA VAL A 428 8.18 4.40 -23.56
C VAL A 428 8.34 5.66 -22.71
N GLN A 429 8.80 6.75 -23.31
CA GLN A 429 9.28 7.92 -22.58
C GLN A 429 8.31 9.11 -22.63
N ASN A 430 7.36 9.14 -23.58
CA ASN A 430 6.41 10.24 -23.71
C ASN A 430 5.49 10.37 -22.48
N GLU A 431 4.88 9.27 -22.02
CA GLU A 431 4.00 9.32 -20.82
C GLU A 431 4.78 9.65 -19.56
N ALA A 432 5.94 9.00 -19.35
CA ALA A 432 6.77 9.21 -18.15
C ALA A 432 7.39 10.62 -18.09
N GLY A 433 7.79 11.18 -19.23
CA GLY A 433 8.34 12.54 -19.33
C GLY A 433 7.28 13.60 -19.06
N LYS A 434 6.07 13.41 -19.62
CA LYS A 434 4.95 14.32 -19.40
C LYS A 434 4.49 14.34 -17.93
N ILE A 435 4.37 13.17 -17.29
CA ILE A 435 3.96 13.07 -15.88
C ILE A 435 4.98 13.72 -14.93
N ASP A 436 6.28 13.52 -15.13
CA ASP A 436 7.32 14.09 -14.25
C ASP A 436 7.43 15.62 -14.37
N ILE A 437 7.03 16.19 -15.50
CA ILE A 437 7.09 17.63 -15.76
C ILE A 437 5.78 18.31 -15.37
N ASP A 438 4.63 17.71 -15.68
CA ASP A 438 3.31 18.21 -15.27
C ASP A 438 3.17 18.20 -13.73
N SER A 439 3.73 17.19 -13.04
CA SER A 439 3.79 17.15 -11.56
C SER A 439 4.68 18.23 -10.94
N ARG A 440 5.58 18.84 -11.72
CA ARG A 440 6.44 19.96 -11.29
C ARG A 440 5.84 21.32 -11.61
N GLY A 441 5.10 21.44 -12.72
CA GLY A 441 4.35 22.64 -13.09
C GLY A 441 3.06 22.83 -12.28
N ALA A 442 2.49 21.75 -11.73
CA ALA A 442 1.32 21.78 -10.87
C ALA A 442 1.72 21.52 -9.42
N SER A 443 1.91 22.59 -8.64
CA SER A 443 1.89 22.51 -7.18
C SER A 443 0.55 21.94 -6.71
N GLY A 444 0.43 20.62 -6.54
CA GLY A 444 -0.84 20.00 -6.15
C GLY A 444 -0.87 18.49 -5.92
N GLU A 445 0.18 17.73 -6.23
CA GLU A 445 0.20 16.29 -5.96
C GLU A 445 0.78 15.99 -4.57
N GLN A 446 -0.09 15.67 -3.61
CA GLN A 446 0.31 15.11 -2.32
C GLN A 446 -0.18 13.67 -2.20
N GLU A 447 0.75 12.78 -1.88
CA GLU A 447 0.52 11.37 -1.60
C GLU A 447 -0.17 11.21 -0.24
N TYR A 448 -1.40 10.69 -0.23
CA TYR A 448 -2.11 10.35 1.01
C TYR A 448 -2.38 8.84 1.04
N GLN A 449 -1.74 8.14 1.98
CA GLN A 449 -1.86 6.69 2.20
C GLN A 449 -1.71 5.81 0.95
N GLY A 450 -0.74 6.12 0.09
CA GLY A 450 -0.34 5.24 -1.02
C GLY A 450 -1.38 5.10 -2.14
N THR A 451 -2.28 6.08 -2.28
CA THR A 451 -3.17 6.18 -3.44
C THR A 451 -2.93 7.54 -4.10
N LEU A 452 -2.65 7.57 -5.40
CA LEU A 452 -2.59 8.82 -6.18
C LEU A 452 -4.00 9.39 -6.28
N VAL A 453 -4.30 10.38 -5.43
CA VAL A 453 -5.57 11.10 -5.47
C VAL A 453 -5.41 12.28 -6.41
N LYS A 454 -6.01 12.20 -7.60
CA LYS A 454 -6.16 13.34 -8.50
C LYS A 454 -6.93 14.44 -7.76
N GLN A 455 -6.33 15.62 -7.55
CA GLN A 455 -7.09 16.75 -7.01
C GLN A 455 -8.02 17.27 -8.11
N ASP A 456 -9.31 16.93 -8.04
CA ASP A 456 -10.32 17.61 -8.84
C ASP A 456 -10.43 19.06 -8.37
N ASN A 457 -10.35 20.04 -9.27
CA ASN A 457 -10.48 21.48 -8.97
C ASN A 457 -11.93 21.91 -8.61
N GLY A 458 -12.77 20.97 -8.18
CA GLY A 458 -14.17 21.21 -7.81
C GLY A 458 -14.36 21.95 -6.48
N PHE A 459 -15.59 22.40 -6.22
CA PHE A 459 -15.95 23.06 -4.96
C PHE A 459 -15.56 22.25 -3.71
N LEU A 460 -15.66 20.93 -3.78
CA LEU A 460 -15.31 20.01 -2.68
C LEU A 460 -13.80 19.99 -2.37
N SER A 461 -12.92 20.24 -3.34
CA SER A 461 -11.48 20.31 -3.07
C SER A 461 -11.05 21.62 -2.44
N LYS A 462 -11.73 22.73 -2.75
CA LYS A 462 -11.56 24.00 -2.01
C LYS A 462 -11.95 23.84 -0.54
N LEU A 463 -13.06 23.15 -0.26
CA LEU A 463 -13.46 22.82 1.11
C LEU A 463 -12.44 21.91 1.81
N ARG A 464 -11.91 20.88 1.13
CA ARG A 464 -10.85 20.01 1.68
C ARG A 464 -9.54 20.76 1.92
N ASN A 465 -9.20 21.74 1.10
CA ASN A 465 -8.02 22.60 1.32
C ASN A 465 -8.24 23.54 2.52
N ILE A 466 -9.46 24.05 2.72
CA ILE A 466 -9.82 24.81 3.93
C ILE A 466 -9.72 23.93 5.17
N GLU A 467 -10.23 22.70 5.11
CA GLU A 467 -10.09 21.69 6.17
C GLU A 467 -8.61 21.42 6.50
N ALA A 468 -7.76 21.18 5.49
CA ALA A 468 -6.33 20.95 5.69
C ALA A 468 -5.59 22.18 6.25
N VAL A 469 -6.01 23.39 5.91
CA VAL A 469 -5.47 24.64 6.47
C VAL A 469 -5.92 24.85 7.92
N MET A 470 -7.18 24.54 8.23
CA MET A 470 -7.71 24.57 9.59
C MET A 470 -7.01 23.53 10.46
N ASP A 471 -6.79 22.32 9.95
CA ASP A 471 -6.09 21.26 10.66
C ASP A 471 -4.64 21.65 10.99
N ARG A 472 -3.89 22.20 10.03
CA ARG A 472 -2.51 22.69 10.26
C ARG A 472 -2.44 23.84 11.27
N ARG A 473 -3.46 24.71 11.35
CA ARG A 473 -3.44 25.91 12.22
C ARG A 473 -4.08 25.69 13.60
N LEU A 474 -5.08 24.81 13.69
CA LEU A 474 -5.93 24.65 14.88
C LEU A 474 -5.86 23.21 15.46
N GLY A 475 -5.17 22.27 14.79
CA GLY A 475 -5.06 20.89 15.26
C GLY A 475 -6.40 20.14 15.24
N VAL A 476 -7.21 20.39 14.22
CA VAL A 476 -8.54 19.80 14.02
C VAL A 476 -8.38 18.38 13.46
N GLU A 477 -8.20 17.39 14.33
CA GLU A 477 -8.09 15.94 14.07
C GLU A 477 -8.46 15.44 12.65
N SER A 478 -7.63 15.73 11.64
CA SER A 478 -7.88 15.32 10.24
C SER A 478 -7.65 13.83 10.01
N GLU A 479 -7.00 13.15 10.96
CA GLU A 479 -6.85 11.69 10.97
C GLU A 479 -8.13 10.97 11.44
N ALA A 480 -9.23 11.68 11.68
CA ALA A 480 -10.49 11.13 12.19
C ALA A 480 -11.00 9.88 11.43
N ILE A 481 -10.78 9.77 10.12
CA ILE A 481 -11.28 8.64 9.31
C ILE A 481 -10.24 7.51 9.21
N THR A 482 -8.99 7.78 9.58
CA THR A 482 -7.87 6.86 9.43
C THR A 482 -7.92 5.75 10.46
N ARG A 483 -7.63 4.52 10.03
CA ARG A 483 -7.52 3.39 10.95
C ARG A 483 -6.27 3.52 11.79
N LYS A 484 -6.41 3.62 13.11
CA LYS A 484 -5.28 3.53 14.06
C LYS A 484 -4.78 2.09 14.15
N ARG A 485 -3.52 1.87 13.77
CA ARG A 485 -2.91 0.53 13.71
C ARG A 485 -2.56 0.03 15.12
N PRO A 486 -2.42 -1.30 15.34
CA PRO A 486 -2.10 -1.83 16.67
C PRO A 486 -0.79 -1.28 17.27
N ASP A 487 0.17 -0.92 16.42
CA ASP A 487 1.47 -0.32 16.75
C ASP A 487 1.38 1.15 17.16
N GLU A 488 0.34 1.86 16.73
CA GLU A 488 0.09 3.27 17.08
C GLU A 488 -0.75 3.40 18.36
N ARG A 489 -1.24 2.27 18.92
CA ARG A 489 -2.08 2.27 20.13
C ARG A 489 -1.23 2.36 21.38
N GLU A 490 -1.51 3.35 22.20
CA GLU A 490 -0.88 3.45 23.51
C GLU A 490 -1.36 2.35 24.48
N PRO A 491 -0.49 1.89 25.38
CA PRO A 491 -0.85 0.92 26.40
C PRO A 491 -1.86 1.52 27.38
N LEU A 492 -3.04 0.91 27.45
CA LEU A 492 -4.12 1.36 28.32
C LEU A 492 -3.74 1.16 29.80
N THR A 493 -3.59 2.24 30.54
CA THR A 493 -3.46 2.21 32.00
C THR A 493 -4.84 2.26 32.66
N TRP A 494 -4.94 1.79 33.91
CA TRP A 494 -6.21 1.84 34.67
C TRP A 494 -6.76 3.27 34.83
N ARG A 495 -5.86 4.27 34.90
CA ARG A 495 -6.22 5.70 34.96
C ARG A 495 -6.90 6.17 33.68
N SER A 496 -6.45 5.69 32.52
CA SER A 496 -7.06 6.01 31.21
C SER A 496 -8.47 5.41 31.10
N GLN A 497 -8.69 4.21 31.65
CA GLN A 497 -10.03 3.60 31.72
C GLN A 497 -10.98 4.38 32.62
N LEU A 498 -10.49 4.86 33.77
CA LEU A 498 -11.26 5.71 34.67
C LEU A 498 -11.59 7.07 34.01
N THR A 499 -10.62 7.67 33.33
CA THR A 499 -10.81 8.93 32.60
C THR A 499 -11.89 8.78 31.53
N MET A 500 -11.85 7.69 30.75
CA MET A 500 -12.88 7.36 29.78
C MET A 500 -14.26 7.20 30.43
N CYS A 501 -14.35 6.49 31.57
CA CYS A 501 -15.61 6.34 32.29
C CYS A 501 -16.18 7.68 32.78
N LEU A 502 -15.32 8.57 33.29
CA LEU A 502 -15.72 9.90 33.78
C LEU A 502 -16.11 10.84 32.63
N LEU A 503 -15.48 10.72 31.46
CA LEU A 503 -15.86 11.48 30.27
C LEU A 503 -17.25 11.08 29.76
N TRP A 504 -17.54 9.77 29.70
CA TRP A 504 -18.88 9.29 29.35
C TRP A 504 -19.93 9.70 30.39
N ALA A 505 -19.55 9.74 31.68
CA ALA A 505 -20.40 10.29 32.72
C ALA A 505 -20.68 11.79 32.47
N SER A 506 -19.69 12.59 32.06
CA SER A 506 -19.86 14.01 31.67
C SER A 506 -20.89 14.16 30.55
N GLY A 507 -20.69 13.43 29.44
CA GLY A 507 -21.52 13.56 28.25
C GLY A 507 -22.99 13.18 28.48
N THR A 508 -23.25 12.30 29.45
CA THR A 508 -24.61 11.90 29.85
C THR A 508 -25.21 12.77 30.96
N MET A 509 -24.41 13.55 31.69
CA MET A 509 -24.88 14.54 32.68
C MET A 509 -25.21 15.87 32.00
N ASN A 510 -26.21 15.87 31.13
CA ASN A 510 -26.63 17.05 30.38
C ASN A 510 -28.10 17.41 30.66
N LEU A 511 -28.47 18.65 30.32
CA LEU A 511 -29.82 19.17 30.59
C LEU A 511 -30.92 18.43 29.79
N SER A 512 -30.58 17.81 28.65
CA SER A 512 -31.56 17.08 27.83
C SER A 512 -32.12 15.83 28.51
N CYS A 513 -31.37 15.24 29.44
CA CYS A 513 -31.84 14.09 30.22
C CYS A 513 -33.02 14.45 31.14
N PHE A 514 -33.15 15.71 31.58
CA PHE A 514 -34.34 16.15 32.32
C PHE A 514 -35.61 16.07 31.47
N ALA A 515 -35.52 16.46 30.20
CA ALA A 515 -36.66 16.39 29.28
C ALA A 515 -37.13 14.93 29.11
N THR A 516 -36.20 13.98 28.99
CA THR A 516 -36.54 12.55 28.94
C THR A 516 -37.14 12.05 30.26
N GLY A 517 -36.64 12.53 31.40
CA GLY A 517 -37.15 12.17 32.72
C GLY A 517 -38.57 12.68 32.99
N PHE A 518 -38.89 13.91 32.59
CA PHE A 518 -40.21 14.53 32.79
C PHE A 518 -41.34 13.83 32.02
N LEU A 519 -41.02 13.15 30.92
CA LEU A 519 -41.99 12.35 30.16
C LEU A 519 -42.66 11.27 31.00
N GLY A 520 -41.99 10.73 32.03
CA GLY A 520 -42.62 9.76 32.92
C GLY A 520 -43.84 10.35 33.63
N TYR A 521 -43.72 11.57 34.14
CA TYR A 521 -44.82 12.30 34.77
C TYR A 521 -45.87 12.75 33.74
N GLU A 522 -45.47 13.26 32.57
CA GLU A 522 -46.41 13.65 31.50
C GLU A 522 -47.23 12.46 30.99
N PHE A 523 -46.64 11.27 30.95
CA PHE A 523 -47.34 10.03 30.65
C PHE A 523 -48.18 9.50 31.82
N GLY A 524 -48.31 10.26 32.91
CA GLY A 524 -49.14 9.93 34.06
C GLY A 524 -48.63 8.77 34.90
N LEU A 525 -47.34 8.40 34.79
CA LEU A 525 -46.75 7.30 35.56
C LEU A 525 -46.29 7.77 36.94
N ASP A 526 -46.40 6.87 37.93
CA ASP A 526 -45.87 7.07 39.27
C ASP A 526 -44.34 7.27 39.23
N LEU A 527 -43.83 8.03 40.19
CA LEU A 527 -42.41 8.37 40.31
C LEU A 527 -41.55 7.11 40.44
N ARG A 528 -42.00 6.11 41.21
CA ARG A 528 -41.26 4.85 41.39
C ARG A 528 -41.17 4.05 40.10
N GLN A 529 -42.27 3.97 39.36
CA GLN A 529 -42.31 3.28 38.06
C GLN A 529 -41.38 3.97 37.07
N SER A 530 -41.46 5.30 36.98
CA SER A 530 -40.64 6.11 36.10
C SER A 530 -39.14 5.95 36.40
N ILE A 531 -38.73 6.00 37.68
CA ILE A 531 -37.32 5.81 38.07
C ILE A 531 -36.81 4.42 37.70
N LEU A 532 -37.58 3.37 38.00
CA LEU A 532 -37.16 1.99 37.68
C LEU A 532 -37.07 1.76 36.17
N ILE A 533 -38.05 2.27 35.41
CA ILE A 533 -38.02 2.21 33.95
C ILE A 533 -36.79 2.94 33.42
N CYS A 534 -36.55 4.17 33.88
CA CYS A 534 -35.40 4.96 33.46
C CYS A 534 -34.08 4.23 33.75
N LEU A 535 -33.93 3.63 34.93
CA LEU A 535 -32.73 2.90 35.32
C LEU A 535 -32.49 1.66 34.43
N PHE A 536 -33.47 0.76 34.32
CA PHE A 536 -33.30 -0.49 33.58
C PHE A 536 -33.22 -0.28 32.07
N ALA A 537 -34.01 0.64 31.50
CA ALA A 537 -33.94 0.97 30.09
C ALA A 537 -32.59 1.62 29.72
N SER A 538 -32.05 2.49 30.60
CA SER A 538 -30.73 3.10 30.39
C SER A 538 -29.61 2.07 30.46
N ILE A 539 -29.66 1.13 31.40
CA ILE A 539 -28.69 0.02 31.48
C ILE A 539 -28.75 -0.84 30.21
N LEU A 540 -29.96 -1.17 29.74
CA LEU A 540 -30.14 -1.99 28.55
C LEU A 540 -29.61 -1.29 27.28
N GLY A 541 -29.92 0.00 27.10
CA GLY A 541 -29.41 0.77 25.97
C GLY A 541 -27.90 1.02 26.06
N GLY A 542 -27.39 1.32 27.26
CA GLY A 542 -25.97 1.49 27.53
C GLY A 542 -25.15 0.22 27.30
N ALA A 543 -25.71 -0.96 27.56
CA ALA A 543 -25.06 -2.24 27.27
C ALA A 543 -24.83 -2.43 25.75
N VAL A 544 -25.77 -1.99 24.91
CA VAL A 544 -25.62 -2.01 23.44
C VAL A 544 -24.48 -1.08 23.01
N SER A 545 -24.47 0.15 23.54
CA SER A 545 -23.39 1.13 23.28
C SER A 545 -22.03 0.60 23.74
N GLY A 546 -21.97 -0.05 24.91
CA GLY A 546 -20.77 -0.70 25.43
C GLY A 546 -20.28 -1.85 24.56
N PHE A 547 -21.18 -2.72 24.07
CA PHE A 547 -20.83 -3.77 23.11
C PHE A 547 -20.25 -3.17 21.82
N CYS A 548 -20.88 -2.13 21.28
CA CYS A 548 -20.41 -1.43 20.10
C CYS A 548 -19.02 -0.79 20.29
N ALA A 549 -18.72 -0.25 21.48
CA ALA A 549 -17.41 0.30 21.80
C ALA A 549 -16.27 -0.75 21.69
N THR A 550 -16.54 -2.03 22.03
CA THR A 550 -15.54 -3.11 21.91
C THR A 550 -15.11 -3.36 20.46
N LEU A 551 -16.04 -3.18 19.50
CA LEU A 551 -15.76 -3.33 18.07
C LEU A 551 -14.80 -2.25 17.59
N GLY A 552 -14.91 -1.04 18.14
CA GLY A 552 -13.92 0.01 17.98
C GLY A 552 -12.55 -0.50 18.42
N ALA A 553 -12.38 -0.76 19.72
CA ALA A 553 -11.10 -1.18 20.30
C ALA A 553 -10.41 -2.30 19.51
N ALA A 554 -11.15 -3.29 18.98
CA ALA A 554 -10.58 -4.32 18.13
C ALA A 554 -10.16 -3.81 16.74
N THR A 555 -11.05 -3.11 16.03
CA THR A 555 -10.85 -2.75 14.62
C THR A 555 -9.97 -1.53 14.39
N GLY A 556 -9.91 -0.57 15.31
CA GLY A 556 -9.19 0.70 15.11
C GLY A 556 -9.92 1.67 14.17
N LEU A 557 -11.22 1.46 13.93
CA LEU A 557 -12.07 2.27 13.04
C LEU A 557 -13.21 2.93 13.84
N ARG A 558 -13.73 4.06 13.33
CA ARG A 558 -14.99 4.67 13.82
C ARG A 558 -16.20 3.78 13.53
N GLN A 559 -17.25 3.95 14.32
CA GLN A 559 -18.40 3.03 14.28
C GLN A 559 -19.07 2.97 12.91
N ILE A 560 -19.32 4.14 12.31
CA ILE A 560 -19.92 4.27 10.98
C ILE A 560 -19.02 3.67 9.89
N SER A 561 -17.71 3.61 10.14
CA SER A 561 -16.77 2.90 9.25
C SER A 561 -16.72 1.41 9.53
N CYS A 562 -17.13 0.92 10.70
CA CYS A 562 -17.26 -0.51 10.99
C CYS A 562 -18.52 -1.11 10.35
N SER A 563 -19.63 -0.35 10.28
CA SER A 563 -20.88 -0.83 9.70
C SER A 563 -20.78 -1.18 8.21
N ARG A 564 -19.75 -0.69 7.48
CA ARG A 564 -19.46 -1.09 6.10
C ARG A 564 -19.14 -2.58 5.95
N PHE A 565 -18.67 -3.24 7.00
CA PHE A 565 -18.39 -4.69 6.96
C PHE A 565 -19.68 -5.51 6.96
N SER A 566 -20.78 -4.97 7.51
CA SER A 566 -22.10 -5.61 7.53
C SER A 566 -22.93 -5.25 6.30
N PHE A 567 -22.97 -3.95 5.93
CA PHE A 567 -23.86 -3.44 4.87
C PHE A 567 -23.19 -3.27 3.51
N GLY A 568 -21.86 -3.41 3.41
CA GLY A 568 -21.11 -3.09 2.20
C GLY A 568 -20.88 -1.59 1.99
N TRP A 569 -20.14 -1.21 0.94
CA TRP A 569 -19.68 0.16 0.74
C TRP A 569 -20.81 1.16 0.41
N TYR A 570 -21.67 0.81 -0.54
CA TYR A 570 -22.72 1.71 -1.02
C TYR A 570 -23.91 1.83 -0.06
N PRO A 571 -24.49 0.73 0.48
CA PRO A 571 -25.62 0.84 1.41
C PRO A 571 -25.24 1.53 2.73
N ASN A 572 -23.98 1.39 3.18
CA ASN A 572 -23.50 2.05 4.39
C ASN A 572 -23.57 3.59 4.32
N LYS A 573 -23.60 4.19 3.12
CA LYS A 573 -23.79 5.65 2.98
C LYS A 573 -25.16 6.09 3.47
N ILE A 574 -26.20 5.26 3.28
CA ILE A 574 -27.55 5.54 3.78
C ILE A 574 -27.54 5.50 5.31
N ILE A 575 -26.89 4.50 5.91
CA ILE A 575 -26.73 4.40 7.36
C ILE A 575 -25.98 5.60 7.94
N ALA A 576 -24.91 6.05 7.26
CA ALA A 576 -24.18 7.25 7.65
C ALA A 576 -25.04 8.53 7.57
N ALA A 577 -25.89 8.65 6.55
CA ALA A 577 -26.82 9.77 6.41
C ALA A 577 -27.88 9.75 7.53
N LEU A 578 -28.46 8.60 7.84
CA LEU A 578 -29.41 8.44 8.95
C LEU A 578 -28.77 8.79 10.30
N ASN A 579 -27.53 8.36 10.54
CA ASN A 579 -26.79 8.75 11.74
C ASN A 579 -26.57 10.27 11.80
N THR A 580 -26.31 10.93 10.67
CA THR A 580 -26.16 12.39 10.64
C THR A 580 -27.45 13.10 11.05
N ILE A 581 -28.59 12.63 10.56
CA ILE A 581 -29.92 13.15 10.96
C ILE A 581 -30.14 12.96 12.47
N GLN A 582 -29.78 11.80 13.02
CA GLN A 582 -29.86 11.53 14.45
C GLN A 582 -29.04 12.54 15.27
N GLN A 583 -27.80 12.83 14.86
CA GLN A 583 -26.94 13.79 15.57
C GLN A 583 -27.44 15.23 15.48
N ILE A 584 -28.03 15.62 14.35
CA ILE A 584 -28.70 16.91 14.23
C ILE A 584 -29.88 16.98 15.21
N GLY A 585 -30.62 15.88 15.38
CA GLY A 585 -31.69 15.78 16.37
C GLY A 585 -31.20 16.05 17.79
N TRP A 586 -30.13 15.38 18.23
CA TRP A 586 -29.55 15.60 19.56
C TRP A 586 -29.01 17.01 19.76
N SER A 587 -28.36 17.58 18.74
CA SER A 587 -27.90 18.98 18.76
C SER A 587 -29.07 19.96 18.93
N ALA A 588 -30.18 19.73 18.23
CA ALA A 588 -31.39 20.55 18.35
C ALA A 588 -32.00 20.46 19.76
N VAL A 589 -32.10 19.26 20.34
CA VAL A 589 -32.58 19.07 21.72
C VAL A 589 -31.69 19.81 22.72
N GLY A 590 -30.37 19.76 22.54
CA GLY A 590 -29.42 20.52 23.36
C GLY A 590 -29.62 22.04 23.28
N CYS A 591 -29.83 22.57 22.07
CA CYS A 591 -30.09 24.00 21.88
C CYS A 591 -31.44 24.44 22.46
N ILE A 592 -32.49 23.62 22.31
CA ILE A 592 -33.83 23.89 22.86
C ILE A 592 -33.78 23.94 24.39
N THR A 593 -33.22 22.90 25.00
CA THR A 593 -33.13 22.81 26.47
C THR A 593 -32.23 23.91 27.04
N GLY A 594 -31.08 24.18 26.41
CA GLY A 594 -30.21 25.30 26.79
C GLY A 594 -30.89 26.67 26.64
N GLY A 595 -31.68 26.87 25.59
CA GLY A 595 -32.45 28.10 25.38
C GLY A 595 -33.52 28.33 26.45
N ILE A 596 -34.22 27.26 26.88
CA ILE A 596 -35.18 27.29 27.99
C ILE A 596 -34.48 27.64 29.30
N ALA A 597 -33.31 27.05 29.57
CA ALA A 597 -32.52 27.39 30.75
C ALA A 597 -32.07 28.85 30.75
N LEU A 598 -31.63 29.37 29.59
CA LEU A 598 -31.20 30.77 29.47
C LEU A 598 -32.38 31.75 29.70
N GLN A 599 -33.57 31.42 29.19
CA GLN A 599 -34.77 32.19 29.48
C GLN A 599 -35.05 32.22 30.99
N ALA A 600 -34.99 31.06 31.66
CA ALA A 600 -35.25 30.94 33.09
C ALA A 600 -34.29 31.78 33.93
N VAL A 601 -32.99 31.79 33.60
CA VAL A 601 -31.99 32.62 34.28
C VAL A 601 -32.20 34.11 34.02
N SER A 602 -32.71 34.47 32.83
CA SER A 602 -32.99 35.86 32.46
C SER A 602 -34.31 36.41 33.04
N ASN A 603 -35.00 35.66 33.90
CA ASN A 603 -36.35 35.98 34.39
C ASN A 603 -37.34 36.32 33.26
N GLY A 604 -37.20 35.65 32.11
CA GLY A 604 -38.07 35.85 30.94
C GLY A 604 -37.75 37.07 30.07
N THR A 605 -36.70 37.85 30.36
CA THR A 605 -36.30 38.99 29.50
C THR A 605 -35.82 38.55 28.12
N ILE A 606 -35.21 37.36 28.01
CA ILE A 606 -34.79 36.76 26.73
C ILE A 606 -35.88 35.78 26.27
N PRO A 607 -36.51 35.98 25.09
CA PRO A 607 -37.45 35.01 24.52
C PRO A 607 -36.76 33.68 24.22
N ILE A 608 -37.49 32.55 24.37
CA ILE A 608 -36.96 31.19 24.10
C ILE A 608 -36.30 31.12 22.71
N ALA A 609 -36.95 31.66 21.68
CA ALA A 609 -36.43 31.64 20.31
C ALA A 609 -35.05 32.31 20.20
N VAL A 610 -34.86 33.45 20.87
CA VAL A 610 -33.57 34.16 20.90
C VAL A 610 -32.54 33.34 21.70
N GLY A 611 -32.95 32.76 22.83
CA GLY A 611 -32.10 31.88 23.63
C GLY A 611 -31.55 30.69 22.84
N ILE A 612 -32.41 30.02 22.05
CA ILE A 612 -32.01 28.89 21.19
C ILE A 612 -30.96 29.33 20.16
N ILE A 613 -31.19 30.45 19.48
CA ILE A 613 -30.27 30.98 18.46
C ILE A 613 -28.91 31.32 19.09
N VAL A 614 -28.91 31.97 20.25
CA VAL A 614 -27.68 32.34 20.97
C VAL A 614 -26.88 31.09 21.34
N ILE A 615 -27.52 30.07 21.93
CA ILE A 615 -26.86 28.82 22.30
C ILE A 615 -26.34 28.06 21.07
N ALA A 616 -27.10 28.05 19.97
CA ALA A 616 -26.67 27.42 18.72
C ALA A 616 -25.44 28.10 18.10
N VAL A 617 -25.40 29.44 18.09
CA VAL A 617 -24.24 30.21 17.58
C VAL A 617 -23.02 30.00 18.46
N ILE A 618 -23.17 30.03 19.80
CA ILE A 618 -22.06 29.79 20.72
C ILE A 618 -21.52 28.37 20.55
N SER A 619 -22.40 27.37 20.46
CA SER A 619 -22.00 25.97 20.26
C SER A 619 -21.27 25.76 18.94
N LEU A 620 -21.72 26.42 17.87
CA LEU A 620 -21.04 26.43 16.57
C LEU A 620 -19.63 27.05 16.68
N VAL A 621 -19.49 28.20 17.33
CA VAL A 621 -18.17 28.83 17.55
C VAL A 621 -17.24 27.90 18.32
N VAL A 622 -17.72 27.28 19.40
CA VAL A 622 -16.92 26.33 20.20
C VAL A 622 -16.51 25.11 19.36
N SER A 623 -17.40 24.59 18.52
CA SER A 623 -17.07 23.46 17.63
C SER A 623 -15.95 23.77 16.63
N LEU A 624 -15.74 25.05 16.27
CA LEU A 624 -14.67 25.46 15.35
C LEU A 624 -13.28 25.53 16.02
N VAL A 625 -13.22 25.58 17.37
CA VAL A 625 -11.97 25.72 18.15
C VAL A 625 -11.17 24.41 18.22
N GLY A 626 -11.77 23.27 17.82
CA GLY A 626 -11.09 21.97 17.69
C GLY A 626 -11.21 21.06 18.91
N LEU A 627 -11.03 19.76 18.68
CA LEU A 627 -11.32 18.68 19.66
C LEU A 627 -10.40 18.72 20.89
N LYS A 628 -9.14 19.18 20.75
CA LYS A 628 -8.16 19.22 21.85
C LYS A 628 -8.61 20.11 23.01
N VAL A 629 -9.17 21.29 22.72
CA VAL A 629 -9.64 22.22 23.76
C VAL A 629 -10.87 21.66 24.46
N ILE A 630 -11.77 21.04 23.69
CA ILE A 630 -12.99 20.42 24.22
C ILE A 630 -12.64 19.24 25.13
N LEU A 631 -11.72 18.36 24.73
CA LEU A 631 -11.30 17.22 25.56
C LEU A 631 -10.66 17.65 26.87
N VAL A 632 -9.84 18.71 26.86
CA VAL A 632 -9.28 19.27 28.10
C VAL A 632 -10.36 19.82 29.02
N TYR A 633 -11.38 20.50 28.46
CA TYR A 633 -12.54 20.97 29.22
C TYR A 633 -13.36 19.81 29.81
N GLU A 634 -13.73 18.84 28.97
CA GLU A 634 -14.56 17.69 29.35
C GLU A 634 -13.93 16.84 30.45
N ARG A 635 -12.59 16.75 30.49
CA ARG A 635 -11.85 16.07 31.56
C ARG A 635 -12.19 16.60 32.96
N TYR A 636 -12.52 17.88 33.09
CA TYR A 636 -12.87 18.51 34.38
C TYR A 636 -14.38 18.80 34.51
N ALA A 637 -15.10 18.94 33.39
CA ALA A 637 -16.51 19.31 33.38
C ALA A 637 -17.42 18.33 34.13
N TRP A 638 -17.11 17.03 34.08
CA TRP A 638 -17.91 15.99 34.75
C TRP A 638 -18.09 16.26 36.25
N LEU A 639 -17.05 16.75 36.93
CA LEU A 639 -17.09 17.00 38.37
C LEU A 639 -18.00 18.18 38.69
N VAL A 640 -17.93 19.23 37.86
CA VAL A 640 -18.78 20.42 37.97
C VAL A 640 -20.24 20.03 37.75
N TYR A 641 -20.53 19.27 36.69
CA TYR A 641 -21.89 18.80 36.43
C TYR A 641 -22.40 17.91 37.56
N LEU A 642 -21.62 16.92 38.02
CA LEU A 642 -22.02 16.06 39.13
C LEU A 642 -22.42 16.85 40.37
N VAL A 643 -21.63 17.86 40.77
CA VAL A 643 -21.96 18.72 41.92
C VAL A 643 -23.26 19.48 41.69
N ILE A 644 -23.45 20.07 40.50
CA ILE A 644 -24.70 20.78 40.15
C ILE A 644 -25.90 19.84 40.20
N PHE A 645 -25.81 18.65 39.62
CA PHE A 645 -26.89 17.66 39.63
C PHE A 645 -27.22 17.16 41.04
N LEU A 646 -26.22 17.00 41.92
CA LEU A 646 -26.46 16.66 43.34
C LEU A 646 -27.18 17.79 44.08
N ILE A 647 -26.83 19.05 43.81
CA ILE A 647 -27.53 20.21 44.37
C ILE A 647 -28.98 20.24 43.87
N VAL A 648 -29.20 20.10 42.56
CA VAL A 648 -30.53 20.05 41.97
C VAL A 648 -31.34 18.93 42.60
N PHE A 649 -30.80 17.71 42.66
CA PHE A 649 -31.45 16.56 43.29
C PHE A 649 -31.85 16.84 44.75
N GLY A 650 -30.95 17.45 45.54
CA GLY A 650 -31.22 17.82 46.93
C GLY A 650 -32.32 18.87 47.08
N VAL A 651 -32.31 19.92 46.24
CA VAL A 651 -33.31 21.00 46.26
C VAL A 651 -34.66 20.52 45.73
N THR A 652 -34.68 19.70 44.68
CA THR A 652 -35.92 19.18 44.08
C THR A 652 -36.54 18.05 44.89
N GLY A 653 -35.74 17.35 45.70
CA GLY A 653 -36.20 16.21 46.49
C GLY A 653 -37.35 16.53 47.44
N GLN A 654 -37.44 17.77 47.94
CA GLN A 654 -38.56 18.21 48.80
C GLN A 654 -39.90 18.31 48.05
N TYR A 655 -39.86 18.44 46.71
CA TYR A 655 -41.04 18.52 45.85
C TYR A 655 -41.39 17.15 45.23
N ALA A 656 -40.64 16.09 45.55
CA ALA A 656 -40.88 14.76 45.02
C ALA A 656 -42.08 14.10 45.74
N ASP A 657 -43.17 13.88 45.01
CA ASP A 657 -44.30 13.10 45.50
C ASP A 657 -44.08 11.60 45.25
N ASN A 658 -44.06 10.82 46.33
CA ASN A 658 -43.92 9.35 46.31
C ASN A 658 -45.20 8.63 46.76
N THR A 659 -46.29 9.37 46.91
CA THR A 659 -47.52 8.92 47.56
C THR A 659 -48.72 8.85 46.62
N THR A 660 -48.73 9.63 45.55
CA THR A 660 -49.79 9.60 44.53
C THR A 660 -49.60 8.45 43.54
N PRO A 661 -50.48 7.42 43.53
CA PRO A 661 -50.39 6.35 42.55
C PRO A 661 -50.86 6.82 41.16
N THR A 662 -50.38 6.12 40.12
CA THR A 662 -50.80 6.30 38.74
C THR A 662 -52.33 6.21 38.57
N ALA A 663 -52.95 7.20 37.94
CA ALA A 663 -54.38 7.17 37.60
C ALA A 663 -54.72 6.28 36.39
N LEU A 664 -53.70 5.83 35.64
CA LEU A 664 -53.85 4.99 34.46
C LEU A 664 -54.05 3.52 34.84
N THR A 665 -54.93 2.83 34.10
CA THR A 665 -55.22 1.41 34.30
C THR A 665 -55.31 0.66 32.98
N GLY A 666 -55.08 -0.65 33.01
CA GLY A 666 -55.25 -1.51 31.83
C GLY A 666 -54.23 -1.26 30.72
N ALA A 667 -54.72 -1.13 29.48
CA ALA A 667 -53.88 -1.01 28.28
C ALA A 667 -53.13 0.32 28.16
N ASP A 668 -53.70 1.40 28.69
CA ASP A 668 -53.07 2.73 28.63
C ASP A 668 -51.83 2.78 29.52
N LEU A 669 -51.88 2.12 30.69
CA LEU A 669 -50.74 1.99 31.58
C LEU A 669 -49.59 1.23 30.91
N SER A 670 -49.86 0.07 30.31
CA SER A 670 -48.82 -0.72 29.64
C SER A 670 -48.28 -0.02 28.39
N GLY A 671 -49.12 0.68 27.64
CA GLY A 671 -48.72 1.51 26.49
C GLY A 671 -47.77 2.63 26.88
N ASN A 672 -48.08 3.38 27.94
CA ASN A 672 -47.25 4.47 28.43
C ASN A 672 -45.93 3.97 29.04
N VAL A 673 -45.96 2.85 29.77
CA VAL A 673 -44.75 2.19 30.27
C VAL A 673 -43.83 1.75 29.12
N LEU A 674 -44.36 1.09 28.10
CA LEU A 674 -43.60 0.66 26.92
C LEU A 674 -43.04 1.86 26.13
N SER A 675 -43.82 2.93 26.04
CA SER A 675 -43.39 4.18 25.39
C SER A 675 -42.22 4.81 26.14
N LEU A 676 -42.28 4.89 27.47
CA LEU A 676 -41.17 5.40 28.28
C LEU A 676 -39.94 4.51 28.17
N ILE A 677 -40.10 3.18 28.21
CA ILE A 677 -38.99 2.23 27.99
C ILE A 677 -38.35 2.47 26.62
N ALA A 678 -39.15 2.58 25.56
CA ALA A 678 -38.64 2.75 24.20
C ALA A 678 -37.88 4.07 24.03
N ILE A 679 -38.38 5.16 24.63
CA ILE A 679 -37.74 6.49 24.57
C ILE A 679 -36.41 6.47 25.34
N VAL A 680 -36.39 5.96 26.58
CA VAL A 680 -35.16 5.92 27.39
C VAL A 680 -34.12 4.96 26.81
N TYR A 681 -34.56 3.79 26.36
CA TYR A 681 -33.70 2.83 25.66
C TYR A 681 -33.12 3.46 24.39
N GLY A 682 -33.98 4.09 23.56
CA GLY A 682 -33.58 4.74 22.32
C GLY A 682 -32.57 5.85 22.57
N SER A 683 -32.78 6.66 23.61
CA SER A 683 -31.83 7.68 24.05
C SER A 683 -30.45 7.09 24.36
N SER A 684 -30.40 6.06 25.19
CA SER A 684 -29.14 5.43 25.61
C SER A 684 -28.44 4.62 24.50
N ALA A 685 -29.21 3.93 23.67
CA ALA A 685 -28.71 3.13 22.56
C ALA A 685 -28.25 3.99 21.38
N SER A 686 -28.73 5.23 21.26
CA SER A 686 -28.33 6.15 20.18
C SER A 686 -26.83 6.43 20.16
N TRP A 687 -26.17 6.39 21.33
CA TRP A 687 -24.72 6.52 21.49
C TRP A 687 -23.92 5.39 20.83
N ALA A 688 -24.55 4.25 20.53
CA ALA A 688 -23.88 3.11 19.91
C ALA A 688 -23.25 3.45 18.55
N THR A 689 -23.81 4.44 17.83
CA THR A 689 -23.32 4.90 16.51
C THR A 689 -22.07 5.78 16.58
N VAL A 690 -21.70 6.25 17.78
CA VAL A 690 -20.58 7.17 18.01
C VAL A 690 -19.56 6.60 18.99
N ALA A 691 -19.94 5.57 19.76
CA ALA A 691 -19.21 5.02 20.90
C ALA A 691 -17.72 4.74 20.63
N SER A 692 -17.39 4.16 19.47
CA SER A 692 -15.99 3.91 19.14
C SER A 692 -15.22 5.19 18.83
N GLY A 693 -15.82 6.18 18.15
CA GLY A 693 -15.17 7.46 17.80
C GLY A 693 -14.69 8.25 19.02
N GLU A 694 -15.51 8.32 20.06
CA GLU A 694 -15.20 9.06 21.30
C GLU A 694 -14.15 8.33 22.14
N CYS A 695 -14.14 7.00 22.11
CA CYS A 695 -13.08 6.21 22.76
C CYS A 695 -11.68 6.40 22.12
N TYR A 696 -11.61 6.86 20.86
CA TYR A 696 -10.33 7.13 20.18
C TYR A 696 -9.78 8.54 20.38
N GLY A 697 -10.64 9.55 20.56
CA GLY A 697 -10.21 10.94 20.69
C GLY A 697 -9.24 11.14 21.86
N GLU A 698 -9.45 10.46 22.98
CA GLU A 698 -8.54 10.55 24.13
C GLU A 698 -7.26 9.71 23.99
N ALA A 699 -7.29 8.59 23.25
CA ALA A 699 -6.07 7.80 23.02
C ALA A 699 -5.06 8.49 22.07
N LEU A 700 -5.39 9.68 21.55
CA LEU A 700 -4.54 10.58 20.78
C LEU A 700 -3.99 11.74 21.62
N VAL A 701 -4.58 12.01 22.80
CA VAL A 701 -4.11 13.04 23.75
C VAL A 701 -3.16 12.43 24.80
N GLY A 702 -2.64 11.23 24.54
CA GLY A 702 -1.72 10.48 25.38
C GLY A 702 -0.34 11.10 25.63
N ASP A 703 -0.07 12.31 25.14
CA ASP A 703 1.16 13.07 25.39
C ASP A 703 1.00 14.16 26.49
N ILE A 704 0.18 13.93 27.52
CA ILE A 704 0.21 14.75 28.75
C ILE A 704 0.26 13.87 29.99
N CYS A 705 1.39 13.16 30.15
CA CYS A 705 2.20 13.10 31.37
C CYS A 705 3.60 12.56 31.03
#